data_AF-A0A1F3NE62-F1
#
_entry.id   AF-A0A1F3NE62-F1
#
_cell.length_a   1.000
_cell.length_b   1.000
_cell.length_c   1.000
_cell.angle_alpha   90.00
_cell.angle_beta   90.00
_cell.angle_gamma   90.00
#
_symmetry.space_group_name_H-M   'P 1'
#
loop_
_entity.id
_entity.type
_entity.pdbx_description
1 polymer ?
#
loop_
_entity_poly.entity_id
_entity_poly.type
_entity_poly.pdbx_seq_one_letter_code
_entity_poly.pdbx_strand_id
1 'polypeptide(L)'
;MKLSADIKEPAKWSAEYPNLYMLTLELIDAAGKTAEVISGRIGFKETAIRDQVFYLNGMPVKLNAINSHMQHPVLGHTMNEATIRKDLSILKQFNINCVRTSHYPPAIKYLELADEYGIYIVDETGDESHATEYVSEKTEWEGMYRERARKMVLRDRNHPCILFWSAGNESGEGDNICAVIEEGKKYDSTRFWMYGGNAFTQRCEDIIGPRYPHLYSLITDVFLVPDSVDPRPSFLDEYVAVTGNGGGALDDYWNEFRSHPRSMGGAIWDFVSTGITEKVKSLKDASDNNIQVNVMGRAKLVPGIAGKAIDLNGHDQWVEVYRDEALEIAGDQLTLSLWIFPRSLSSSSGTLITKGNNQFGLHQAGREYLEFYITTRNRQTVRMPLPETWENNWHFVTAGYDGRAIYITIDGKESERKPVTGNIRNTPFPVNIGRNVEIHGQETDVYICDAIIDQAGIFNRSINAELLKTPSAELKKEAALWLDFEEMTTGGDFFSYGIGARTYGAIWPDRRPQPEMWQIKKSGQPASVRLVSAEKGEVEISNRYLFTNLVELQIVWMLLADNEIVEQGVLNPDIAPQKTQIVKVPFSKPEIKEGVEYRLVISFRQNGKTIWSENGFEIAWEELELPWYKPLGNPDKPSDKLLTVTEENDKFVIRGDDFRYVFDRKKGLLAGIQVSGKEILNRGPQLNVWRAPLANETDEWTFWSSNNKHRSDIFGRFAATEWYAAGLNDLKLQTESFSYKVVDDQNVEIIIYNIATLGTDRGAFLNHYIYRITGTGEMTIEHSVIPNGDMPAWLPRVGVDWILSRTLENIEWYGRGPQENYPDRKSGYKTGIYRSTASGMYEPYLIPQDYGLRTDNRWVRITDNEGTGLEFRGNRHFNFNIHPYSTDNLAKALYTYQLQLFDGMTFNFDYATSGVGCTAVSVFPEYQVMPQRYDFIITVRPIR
;
A
#
# COMPACT_ATOMS: atom_id res chain seq x y z
N MET A 1 -29.01 42.04 19.40
CA MET A 1 -30.35 41.43 19.59
C MET A 1 -30.15 39.94 19.82
N LYS A 2 -30.78 39.36 20.86
CA LYS A 2 -30.79 37.91 21.10
C LYS A 2 -32.23 37.44 20.95
N LEU A 3 -32.48 36.51 20.02
CA LEU A 3 -33.76 35.84 19.86
C LEU A 3 -33.69 34.47 20.53
N SER A 4 -34.80 34.03 21.13
CA SER A 4 -34.93 32.70 21.74
C SER A 4 -36.35 32.20 21.59
N ALA A 5 -36.50 30.90 21.31
CA ALA A 5 -37.79 30.21 21.22
C ALA A 5 -37.64 28.79 21.76
N ASP A 6 -38.69 28.30 22.45
CA ASP A 6 -38.75 26.92 22.93
C ASP A 6 -39.29 26.01 21.82
N ILE A 7 -38.53 24.97 21.48
CA ILE A 7 -38.93 23.95 20.53
C ILE A 7 -39.08 22.64 21.30
N LYS A 8 -40.31 22.12 21.34
CA LYS A 8 -40.61 20.86 22.04
C LYS A 8 -40.24 19.68 21.16
N GLU A 9 -39.52 18.72 21.74
CA GLU A 9 -39.15 17.45 21.10
C GLU A 9 -38.60 17.62 19.66
N PRO A 10 -37.55 18.44 19.47
CA PRO A 10 -36.98 18.62 18.14
C PRO A 10 -36.41 17.29 17.62
N ALA A 11 -36.59 17.03 16.33
CA ALA A 11 -35.89 15.93 15.67
C ALA A 11 -34.38 16.22 15.73
N LYS A 12 -33.65 15.35 16.42
CA LYS A 12 -32.22 15.54 16.65
C LYS A 12 -31.42 15.20 15.40
N TRP A 13 -30.38 15.98 15.13
CA TRP A 13 -29.41 15.69 14.09
C TRP A 13 -28.36 14.71 14.61
N SER A 14 -28.03 13.72 13.79
CA SER A 14 -26.91 12.79 13.98
C SER A 14 -26.43 12.30 12.61
N ALA A 15 -25.35 11.51 12.59
CA ALA A 15 -24.88 10.89 11.36
C ALA A 15 -25.82 9.78 10.82
N GLU A 16 -26.68 9.27 11.68
CA GLU A 16 -27.69 8.25 11.40
C GLU A 16 -29.00 8.89 10.94
N TYR A 17 -29.39 10.01 11.57
CA TYR A 17 -30.57 10.80 11.22
C TYR A 17 -30.20 12.28 11.01
N PRO A 18 -29.88 12.69 9.77
CA PRO A 18 -29.45 14.07 9.46
C PRO A 18 -30.65 15.03 9.39
N ASN A 19 -31.42 15.15 10.48
CA ASN A 19 -32.58 16.03 10.56
C ASN A 19 -32.16 17.51 10.51
N LEU A 20 -32.57 18.23 9.47
CA LEU A 20 -32.26 19.63 9.26
C LEU A 20 -33.51 20.49 9.26
N TYR A 21 -33.40 21.68 9.85
CA TYR A 21 -34.41 22.73 9.88
C TYR A 21 -33.91 23.94 9.09
N MET A 22 -34.82 24.72 8.51
CA MET A 22 -34.48 26.01 7.90
C MET A 22 -34.70 27.13 8.92
N LEU A 23 -33.65 27.90 9.20
CA LEU A 23 -33.74 29.13 9.97
C LEU A 23 -33.65 30.32 9.01
N THR A 24 -34.70 31.14 8.97
CA THR A 24 -34.75 32.38 8.20
C THR A 24 -34.78 33.57 9.15
N LEU A 25 -33.85 34.50 8.96
CA LEU A 25 -33.76 35.76 9.69
C LEU A 25 -34.07 36.90 8.73
N GLU A 26 -35.09 37.68 9.07
CA GLU A 26 -35.50 38.87 8.32
C GLU A 26 -35.17 40.14 9.10
N LEU A 27 -34.45 41.06 8.47
CA LEU A 27 -34.27 42.41 8.98
C LEU A 27 -35.44 43.27 8.51
N ILE A 28 -36.34 43.60 9.42
CA ILE A 28 -37.51 44.45 9.13
C ILE A 28 -37.16 45.91 9.44
N ASP A 29 -37.37 46.80 8.47
CA ASP A 29 -37.14 48.24 8.63
C ASP A 29 -38.25 48.93 9.45
N ALA A 30 -38.06 50.23 9.72
CA ALA A 30 -39.03 51.01 10.48
C ALA A 30 -40.41 51.16 9.82
N ALA A 31 -40.53 50.85 8.51
CA ALA A 31 -41.79 50.85 7.77
C ALA A 31 -42.48 49.47 7.74
N GLY A 32 -41.90 48.47 8.42
CA GLY A 32 -42.42 47.11 8.43
C GLY A 32 -42.07 46.30 7.18
N LYS A 33 -41.12 46.76 6.35
CA LYS A 33 -40.69 46.05 5.14
C LYS A 33 -39.40 45.27 5.39
N THR A 34 -39.31 44.08 4.82
CA THR A 34 -38.08 43.28 4.83
C THR A 34 -36.99 43.98 4.01
N ALA A 35 -35.91 44.37 4.70
CA ALA A 35 -34.73 44.98 4.12
C ALA A 35 -33.69 43.94 3.68
N GLU A 36 -33.53 42.88 4.46
CA GLU A 36 -32.57 41.79 4.21
C GLU A 36 -33.12 40.47 4.73
N VAL A 37 -32.78 39.37 4.05
CA VAL A 37 -33.10 38.00 4.47
C VAL A 37 -31.84 37.16 4.41
N ILE A 38 -31.54 36.47 5.51
CA ILE A 38 -30.50 35.43 5.57
C ILE A 38 -31.17 34.13 5.98
N SER A 39 -30.86 33.04 5.28
CA SER A 39 -31.37 31.71 5.61
C SER A 39 -30.26 30.68 5.64
N GLY A 40 -30.38 29.70 6.52
CA GLY A 40 -29.42 28.61 6.65
C GLY A 40 -30.05 27.37 7.28
N ARG A 41 -29.44 26.21 7.03
CA ARG A 41 -29.86 24.97 7.66
C ARG A 41 -29.22 24.84 9.03
N ILE A 42 -30.00 24.34 9.98
CA ILE A 42 -29.56 24.05 11.35
C ILE A 42 -29.98 22.63 11.74
N GLY A 43 -29.29 22.03 12.69
CA GLY A 43 -29.65 20.72 13.27
C GLY A 43 -29.56 20.75 14.79
N PHE A 44 -30.50 20.09 15.47
CA PHE A 44 -30.51 20.03 16.93
C PHE A 44 -29.62 18.89 17.41
N LYS A 45 -28.52 19.20 18.08
CA LYS A 45 -27.67 18.20 18.74
C LYS A 45 -27.07 18.77 20.02
N GLU A 46 -26.63 17.87 20.88
CA GLU A 46 -25.94 18.21 22.13
C GLU A 46 -24.73 17.31 22.31
N THR A 47 -23.59 17.89 22.70
CA THR A 47 -22.36 17.15 23.04
C THR A 47 -21.99 17.38 24.50
N ALA A 48 -21.51 16.35 25.18
CA ALA A 48 -21.05 16.43 26.56
C ALA A 48 -19.88 15.48 26.82
N ILE A 49 -19.00 15.84 27.76
CA ILE A 49 -17.97 14.95 28.29
C ILE A 49 -18.33 14.63 29.75
N ARG A 50 -18.40 13.35 30.09
CA ARG A 50 -18.67 12.85 31.46
C ARG A 50 -17.86 11.59 31.70
N ASP A 51 -17.16 11.52 32.84
CA ASP A 51 -16.37 10.35 33.25
C ASP A 51 -15.44 9.84 32.13
N GLN A 52 -14.66 10.75 31.53
CA GLN A 52 -13.77 10.48 30.39
C GLN A 52 -14.45 10.01 29.09
N VAL A 53 -15.78 10.10 28.97
CA VAL A 53 -16.52 9.65 27.77
C VAL A 53 -17.19 10.81 27.06
N PHE A 54 -17.05 10.85 25.73
CA PHE A 54 -17.73 11.82 24.86
C PHE A 54 -19.11 11.29 24.47
N TYR A 55 -20.13 12.12 24.71
CA TYR A 55 -21.53 11.83 24.41
C TYR A 55 -22.06 12.75 23.31
N LEU A 56 -22.86 12.18 22.42
CA LEU A 56 -23.71 12.90 21.47
C LEU A 56 -25.17 12.54 21.75
N ASN A 57 -26.02 13.54 22.00
CA ASN A 57 -27.43 13.35 22.29
C ASN A 57 -27.71 12.33 23.42
N GLY A 58 -26.77 12.20 24.37
CA GLY A 58 -26.82 11.26 25.49
C GLY A 58 -26.18 9.89 25.24
N MET A 59 -25.69 9.60 24.04
CA MET A 59 -25.08 8.30 23.67
C MET A 59 -23.55 8.37 23.56
N PRO A 60 -22.79 7.39 24.09
CA PRO A 60 -21.33 7.37 24.01
C PRO A 60 -20.89 7.08 22.57
N VAL A 61 -20.06 7.96 22.01
CA VAL A 61 -19.77 7.95 20.58
C VAL A 61 -18.61 6.99 20.24
N LYS A 62 -18.74 6.27 19.12
CA LYS A 62 -17.63 5.61 18.41
C LYS A 62 -17.56 6.13 16.97
N LEU A 63 -16.39 6.60 16.58
CA LEU A 63 -16.11 7.24 15.32
C LEU A 63 -15.25 6.30 14.48
N ASN A 64 -15.83 5.83 13.37
CA ASN A 64 -15.06 5.28 12.28
C ASN A 64 -14.69 6.45 11.39
N ALA A 65 -13.57 7.10 11.72
CA ALA A 65 -13.15 8.32 11.09
C ALA A 65 -12.03 8.09 10.06
N ILE A 66 -11.88 9.03 9.14
CA ILE A 66 -10.77 9.08 8.20
C ILE A 66 -10.33 10.53 7.99
N ASN A 67 -9.04 10.76 7.81
CA ASN A 67 -8.50 12.04 7.38
C ASN A 67 -8.77 12.21 5.88
N SER A 68 -9.07 13.42 5.43
CA SER A 68 -9.32 13.68 4.03
C SER A 68 -8.76 15.03 3.61
N HIS A 69 -7.78 14.98 2.71
CA HIS A 69 -7.39 16.14 1.91
C HIS A 69 -8.40 16.40 0.79
N MET A 70 -8.65 17.68 0.50
CA MET A 70 -9.50 18.12 -0.60
C MET A 70 -8.72 18.08 -1.94
N GLN A 71 -8.48 16.87 -2.45
CA GLN A 71 -7.63 16.60 -3.63
C GLN A 71 -8.44 16.14 -4.84
N HIS A 72 -8.29 16.78 -6.00
CA HIS A 72 -8.78 16.33 -7.29
C HIS A 72 -7.60 15.98 -8.22
N PRO A 73 -7.61 14.83 -8.92
CA PRO A 73 -6.47 14.38 -9.75
C PRO A 73 -6.14 15.29 -10.94
N VAL A 74 -6.93 16.33 -11.21
CA VAL A 74 -6.77 17.20 -12.40
C VAL A 74 -6.79 18.67 -11.97
N LEU A 75 -7.71 19.01 -11.06
CA LEU A 75 -7.90 20.38 -10.59
C LEU A 75 -7.07 20.73 -9.34
N GLY A 76 -6.21 19.81 -8.88
CA GLY A 76 -5.45 19.96 -7.63
C GLY A 76 -6.41 20.15 -6.45
N HIS A 77 -6.21 21.19 -5.64
CA HIS A 77 -7.06 21.45 -4.47
C HIS A 77 -8.42 22.09 -4.78
N THR A 78 -8.78 22.24 -6.07
CA THR A 78 -10.10 22.76 -6.46
C THR A 78 -11.12 21.62 -6.49
N MET A 79 -11.98 21.56 -5.48
CA MET A 79 -13.04 20.57 -5.38
C MET A 79 -14.35 21.07 -6.01
N ASN A 80 -14.90 20.29 -6.95
CA ASN A 80 -16.24 20.51 -7.46
C ASN A 80 -17.29 19.73 -6.64
N GLU A 81 -18.55 20.18 -6.68
CA GLU A 81 -19.63 19.57 -5.88
C GLU A 81 -19.85 18.09 -6.19
N ALA A 82 -19.70 17.68 -7.46
CA ALA A 82 -19.89 16.29 -7.87
C ALA A 82 -18.85 15.36 -7.22
N THR A 83 -17.58 15.78 -7.16
CA THR A 83 -16.52 15.07 -6.45
C THR A 83 -16.82 15.00 -4.95
N ILE A 84 -17.24 16.10 -4.33
CA ILE A 84 -17.58 16.10 -2.89
C ILE A 84 -18.74 15.11 -2.61
N ARG A 85 -19.81 15.12 -3.41
CA ARG A 85 -20.93 14.17 -3.24
C ARG A 85 -20.48 12.72 -3.43
N LYS A 86 -19.58 12.47 -4.38
CA LYS A 86 -19.00 11.14 -4.61
C LYS A 86 -18.19 10.67 -3.41
N ASP A 87 -17.35 11.54 -2.87
CA ASP A 87 -16.53 11.29 -1.69
C ASP A 87 -17.42 10.97 -0.48
N LEU A 88 -18.39 11.83 -0.15
CA LEU A 88 -19.34 11.61 0.96
C LEU A 88 -20.19 10.33 0.79
N SER A 89 -20.54 9.97 -0.44
CA SER A 89 -21.23 8.70 -0.72
C SER A 89 -20.35 7.49 -0.43
N ILE A 90 -19.09 7.51 -0.86
CA ILE A 90 -18.13 6.42 -0.61
C ILE A 90 -17.93 6.28 0.90
N LEU A 91 -17.66 7.37 1.61
CA LEU A 91 -17.46 7.35 3.07
C LEU A 91 -18.64 6.64 3.76
N LYS A 92 -19.88 7.01 3.43
CA LYS A 92 -21.08 6.36 3.97
C LYS A 92 -21.23 4.88 3.60
N GLN A 93 -20.98 4.54 2.34
CA GLN A 93 -21.07 3.17 1.83
C GLN A 93 -20.08 2.21 2.50
N PHE A 94 -18.99 2.74 3.05
CA PHE A 94 -17.95 2.00 3.76
C PHE A 94 -17.98 2.24 5.28
N ASN A 95 -19.15 2.58 5.83
CA ASN A 95 -19.38 2.74 7.28
C ASN A 95 -18.50 3.79 7.95
N ILE A 96 -17.91 4.73 7.20
CA ILE A 96 -17.20 5.88 7.76
C ILE A 96 -18.26 6.91 8.16
N ASN A 97 -18.27 7.27 9.45
CA ASN A 97 -19.25 8.18 10.02
C ASN A 97 -18.65 9.54 10.37
N CYS A 98 -17.33 9.70 10.28
CA CYS A 98 -16.62 10.91 10.65
C CYS A 98 -15.46 11.21 9.70
N VAL A 99 -15.18 12.49 9.46
CA VAL A 99 -14.04 12.96 8.68
C VAL A 99 -13.30 14.01 9.48
N ARG A 100 -11.98 13.89 9.56
CA ARG A 100 -11.11 15.01 9.96
C ARG A 100 -10.62 15.73 8.72
N THR A 101 -10.81 17.05 8.66
CA THR A 101 -10.44 17.87 7.50
C THR A 101 -8.96 18.24 7.56
N SER A 102 -8.11 17.25 7.29
CA SER A 102 -6.65 17.40 7.30
C SER A 102 -6.17 18.40 6.21
N HIS A 103 -5.47 19.47 6.52
CA HIS A 103 -5.28 20.11 7.83
C HIS A 103 -5.76 21.55 7.76
N TYR A 104 -6.98 21.77 7.29
CA TYR A 104 -7.50 23.11 7.08
C TYR A 104 -9.03 23.12 6.93
N PRO A 105 -9.68 24.28 7.15
CA PRO A 105 -11.13 24.36 7.03
C PRO A 105 -11.55 24.02 5.60
N PRO A 106 -12.51 23.12 5.38
CA PRO A 106 -12.88 22.68 4.04
C PRO A 106 -13.63 23.78 3.28
N ALA A 107 -13.91 23.53 2.00
CA ALA A 107 -14.86 24.35 1.26
C ALA A 107 -16.24 24.30 1.96
N ILE A 108 -16.93 25.44 2.08
CA ILE A 108 -18.26 25.53 2.74
C ILE A 108 -19.24 24.49 2.19
N LYS A 109 -19.21 24.25 0.86
CA LYS A 109 -20.03 23.25 0.20
C LYS A 109 -19.83 21.84 0.77
N TYR A 110 -18.62 21.51 1.24
CA TYR A 110 -18.35 20.23 1.90
C TYR A 110 -19.13 20.10 3.21
N LEU A 111 -19.13 21.14 4.06
CA LEU A 111 -19.88 21.16 5.32
C LEU A 111 -21.40 21.13 5.07
N GLU A 112 -21.88 21.91 4.10
CA GLU A 112 -23.30 21.88 3.70
C GLU A 112 -23.76 20.48 3.28
N LEU A 113 -22.92 19.75 2.55
CA LEU A 113 -23.23 18.39 2.12
C LEU A 113 -23.02 17.37 3.24
N ALA A 114 -22.03 17.57 4.12
CA ALA A 114 -21.86 16.72 5.30
C ALA A 114 -23.07 16.82 6.25
N ASP A 115 -23.69 18.01 6.38
CA ASP A 115 -24.95 18.18 7.11
C ASP A 115 -26.07 17.33 6.51
N GLU A 116 -26.21 17.31 5.18
CA GLU A 116 -27.23 16.54 4.44
C GLU A 116 -26.99 15.03 4.48
N TYR A 117 -25.74 14.61 4.28
CA TYR A 117 -25.33 13.20 4.29
C TYR A 117 -25.24 12.64 5.70
N GLY A 118 -25.18 13.50 6.71
CA GLY A 118 -24.99 13.12 8.10
C GLY A 118 -23.58 12.66 8.39
N ILE A 119 -22.52 13.32 7.94
CA ILE A 119 -21.15 12.92 8.31
C ILE A 119 -20.67 13.83 9.44
N TYR A 120 -20.11 13.25 10.51
CA TYR A 120 -19.46 14.05 11.55
C TYR A 120 -18.17 14.66 10.99
N ILE A 121 -17.92 15.92 11.30
CA ILE A 121 -16.69 16.62 10.88
C ILE A 121 -15.89 17.03 12.12
N VAL A 122 -14.60 16.72 12.09
CA VAL A 122 -13.60 17.38 12.93
C VAL A 122 -13.01 18.49 12.07
N ASP A 123 -13.46 19.72 12.31
CA ASP A 123 -13.07 20.88 11.50
C ASP A 123 -11.81 21.52 12.08
N GLU A 124 -10.80 21.72 11.25
CA GLU A 124 -9.43 22.01 11.68
C GLU A 124 -8.98 23.40 11.25
N THR A 125 -8.43 24.17 12.20
CA THR A 125 -8.08 25.60 12.03
C THR A 125 -7.11 25.87 10.88
N GLY A 126 -6.24 24.91 10.58
CA GLY A 126 -5.16 25.04 9.61
C GLY A 126 -4.00 25.89 10.09
N ASP A 127 -3.66 25.77 11.36
CA ASP A 127 -2.33 26.07 11.88
C ASP A 127 -1.46 24.82 11.74
N GLU A 128 -0.53 24.86 10.78
CA GLU A 128 0.46 23.81 10.54
C GLU A 128 1.86 24.42 10.35
N SER A 129 2.84 23.95 11.12
CA SER A 129 4.21 24.45 11.07
C SER A 129 5.23 23.35 11.40
N HIS A 130 5.09 22.18 10.78
CA HIS A 130 5.84 20.96 11.11
C HIS A 130 7.37 21.16 11.08
N ALA A 131 7.91 21.82 10.06
CA ALA A 131 9.35 22.09 10.01
C ALA A 131 9.83 23.16 11.02
N THR A 132 8.91 23.87 11.66
CA THR A 132 9.18 25.05 12.50
C THR A 132 8.29 25.08 13.75
N GLU A 133 8.08 23.93 14.40
CA GLU A 133 7.17 23.77 15.55
C GLU A 133 7.43 24.75 16.70
N TYR A 134 8.69 25.18 16.88
CA TYR A 134 9.08 26.20 17.86
C TYR A 134 8.37 27.54 17.68
N VAL A 135 7.72 27.80 16.54
CA VAL A 135 6.90 29.00 16.30
C VAL A 135 5.66 29.03 17.20
N SER A 136 5.15 27.89 17.67
CA SER A 136 4.04 27.86 18.64
C SER A 136 4.41 28.44 20.01
N GLU A 137 5.70 28.56 20.33
CA GLU A 137 6.18 29.15 21.60
C GLU A 137 6.38 30.67 21.51
N LYS A 138 6.33 31.23 20.30
CA LYS A 138 6.69 32.63 20.03
C LYS A 138 5.47 33.54 20.09
N THR A 139 5.37 34.35 21.14
CA THR A 139 4.23 35.25 21.39
C THR A 139 3.97 36.23 20.24
N GLU A 140 4.99 36.63 19.46
CA GLU A 140 4.79 37.51 18.31
C GLU A 140 3.91 36.90 17.20
N TRP A 141 3.76 35.57 17.17
CA TRP A 141 2.90 34.86 16.22
C TRP A 141 1.50 34.57 16.78
N GLU A 142 1.26 34.74 18.08
CA GLU A 142 -0.01 34.39 18.75
C GLU A 142 -1.24 35.00 18.04
N GLY A 143 -1.14 36.26 17.61
CA GLY A 143 -2.23 36.94 16.91
C GLY A 143 -2.63 36.27 15.59
N MET A 144 -1.69 35.62 14.89
CA MET A 144 -1.99 34.89 13.66
C MET A 144 -2.76 33.60 13.95
N TYR A 145 -2.30 32.81 14.92
CA TYR A 145 -2.95 31.58 15.38
C TYR A 145 -4.40 31.85 15.81
N ARG A 146 -4.61 32.84 16.69
CA ARG A 146 -5.94 33.26 17.14
C ARG A 146 -6.86 33.66 15.99
N GLU A 147 -6.36 34.41 15.01
CA GLU A 147 -7.18 34.88 13.90
C GLU A 147 -7.63 33.74 12.97
N ARG A 148 -6.83 32.68 12.78
CA ARG A 148 -7.27 31.50 12.03
C ARG A 148 -8.44 30.81 12.73
N ALA A 149 -8.32 30.57 14.04
CA ALA A 149 -9.37 29.96 14.86
C ALA A 149 -10.66 30.79 14.79
N ARG A 150 -10.54 32.10 15.02
CA ARG A 150 -11.65 33.04 14.97
C ARG A 150 -12.38 32.99 13.62
N LYS A 151 -11.64 33.02 12.50
CA LYS A 151 -12.24 32.99 11.16
C LYS A 151 -12.99 31.68 10.88
N MET A 152 -12.38 30.54 11.20
CA MET A 152 -13.02 29.23 11.03
C MET A 152 -14.31 29.16 11.84
N VAL A 153 -14.25 29.40 13.16
CA VAL A 153 -15.41 29.27 14.03
C VAL A 153 -16.54 30.23 13.64
N LEU A 154 -16.23 31.47 13.28
CA LEU A 154 -17.26 32.43 12.82
C LEU A 154 -17.92 32.01 11.51
N ARG A 155 -17.17 31.37 10.60
CA ARG A 155 -17.66 30.87 9.32
C ARG A 155 -18.53 29.62 9.51
N ASP A 156 -18.08 28.68 10.36
CA ASP A 156 -18.52 27.29 10.27
C ASP A 156 -19.42 26.82 11.43
N ARG A 157 -19.46 27.52 12.58
CA ARG A 157 -20.16 27.07 13.81
C ARG A 157 -21.65 26.70 13.68
N ASN A 158 -22.31 27.16 12.62
CA ASN A 158 -23.73 26.89 12.37
C ASN A 158 -23.96 25.51 11.73
N HIS A 159 -22.92 24.82 11.26
CA HIS A 159 -23.04 23.50 10.66
C HIS A 159 -23.17 22.40 11.74
N PRO A 160 -24.31 21.67 11.82
CA PRO A 160 -24.47 20.60 12.79
C PRO A 160 -23.49 19.43 12.58
N CYS A 161 -22.96 19.24 11.36
CA CYS A 161 -21.98 18.21 11.05
C CYS A 161 -20.70 18.28 11.90
N ILE A 162 -20.25 19.49 12.23
CA ILE A 162 -19.03 19.70 13.01
C ILE A 162 -19.24 19.16 14.42
N LEU A 163 -18.56 18.06 14.77
CA LEU A 163 -18.70 17.36 16.03
C LEU A 163 -17.89 18.06 17.14
N PHE A 164 -16.64 18.38 16.84
CA PHE A 164 -15.72 19.16 17.66
C PHE A 164 -14.66 19.84 16.75
N TRP A 165 -13.91 20.77 17.32
CA TRP A 165 -12.91 21.57 16.61
C TRP A 165 -11.50 21.00 16.80
N SER A 166 -10.61 21.22 15.83
CA SER A 166 -9.17 20.99 15.98
C SER A 166 -8.38 22.31 15.89
N ALA A 167 -7.42 22.46 16.81
CA ALA A 167 -6.57 23.64 16.90
C ALA A 167 -5.49 23.72 15.80
N GLY A 168 -5.31 22.66 15.01
CA GLY A 168 -4.28 22.59 13.98
C GLY A 168 -3.59 21.23 13.94
N ASN A 169 -2.46 21.18 13.25
CA ASN A 169 -1.66 19.99 13.02
C ASN A 169 -0.18 20.32 13.20
N GLU A 170 0.61 19.44 13.83
CA GLU A 170 2.09 19.42 13.78
C GLU A 170 2.72 20.82 13.84
N SER A 171 2.29 21.63 14.80
CA SER A 171 2.74 23.01 14.97
C SER A 171 3.50 23.20 16.28
N GLY A 172 3.93 22.11 16.92
CA GLY A 172 4.50 22.10 18.26
C GLY A 172 3.47 22.28 19.37
N GLU A 173 3.94 22.38 20.61
CA GLU A 173 3.10 22.32 21.81
C GLU A 173 3.07 23.63 22.62
N GLY A 174 3.56 24.72 22.03
CA GLY A 174 3.66 26.02 22.70
C GLY A 174 2.31 26.69 23.01
N ASP A 175 2.38 27.79 23.76
CA ASP A 175 1.22 28.53 24.28
C ASP A 175 0.29 29.07 23.18
N ASN A 176 0.79 29.25 21.96
CA ASN A 176 -0.05 29.70 20.84
C ASN A 176 -1.14 28.69 20.50
N ILE A 177 -0.93 27.37 20.71
CA ILE A 177 -1.99 26.37 20.51
C ILE A 177 -3.09 26.51 21.56
N CYS A 178 -2.72 26.78 22.81
CA CYS A 178 -3.69 27.10 23.86
C CYS A 178 -4.48 28.38 23.52
N ALA A 179 -3.81 29.38 22.93
CA ALA A 179 -4.43 30.61 22.46
C ALA A 179 -5.46 30.39 21.34
N VAL A 180 -5.22 29.45 20.40
CA VAL A 180 -6.21 29.02 19.38
C VAL A 180 -7.48 28.51 20.06
N ILE A 181 -7.34 27.56 20.98
CA ILE A 181 -8.47 26.92 21.69
C ILE A 181 -9.24 27.96 22.51
N GLU A 182 -8.52 28.79 23.27
CA GLU A 182 -9.11 29.86 24.07
C GLU A 182 -9.88 30.86 23.20
N GLU A 183 -9.33 31.26 22.05
CA GLU A 183 -9.99 32.18 21.13
C GLU A 183 -11.25 31.56 20.51
N GLY A 184 -11.16 30.31 20.04
CA GLY A 184 -12.30 29.59 19.49
C GLY A 184 -13.46 29.45 20.48
N LYS A 185 -13.16 29.13 21.75
CA LYS A 185 -14.14 29.01 22.85
C LYS A 185 -14.89 30.31 23.14
N LYS A 186 -14.37 31.49 22.76
CA LYS A 186 -15.09 32.77 22.87
C LYS A 186 -16.29 32.85 21.91
N TYR A 187 -16.23 32.17 20.77
CA TYR A 187 -17.25 32.24 19.72
C TYR A 187 -18.16 31.02 19.64
N ASP A 188 -17.71 29.87 20.14
CA ASP A 188 -18.50 28.64 20.26
C ASP A 188 -18.18 27.90 21.57
N SER A 189 -19.14 27.89 22.48
CA SER A 189 -19.07 27.14 23.75
C SER A 189 -19.81 25.80 23.68
N THR A 190 -20.37 25.44 22.53
CA THR A 190 -21.18 24.24 22.35
C THR A 190 -20.38 23.02 21.91
N ARG A 191 -19.11 23.21 21.52
CA ARG A 191 -18.22 22.16 21.01
C ARG A 191 -16.88 22.16 21.74
N PHE A 192 -16.31 20.97 21.84
CA PHE A 192 -15.00 20.71 22.44
C PHE A 192 -13.87 20.89 21.43
N TRP A 193 -12.64 20.91 21.92
CA TRP A 193 -11.43 21.10 21.11
C TRP A 193 -10.44 19.95 21.27
N MET A 194 -9.78 19.60 20.17
CA MET A 194 -8.60 18.73 20.14
C MET A 194 -7.43 19.44 19.46
N TYR A 195 -6.26 18.79 19.42
CA TYR A 195 -5.13 19.22 18.63
C TYR A 195 -4.34 18.01 18.09
N GLY A 196 -3.97 18.03 16.81
CA GLY A 196 -3.09 17.03 16.21
C GLY A 196 -1.62 17.38 16.42
N GLY A 197 -1.12 17.26 17.66
CA GLY A 197 0.29 17.52 18.00
C GLY A 197 1.19 16.30 17.82
N ASN A 198 2.51 16.52 17.72
CA ASN A 198 3.50 15.44 17.68
C ASN A 198 3.86 14.93 19.09
N ALA A 199 3.62 15.74 20.13
CA ALA A 199 3.56 15.23 21.50
C ALA A 199 2.31 14.39 21.72
N PHE A 200 2.41 13.47 22.68
CA PHE A 200 1.32 12.55 23.02
C PHE A 200 0.03 13.25 23.50
N THR A 201 0.16 14.42 24.14
CA THR A 201 -0.97 15.22 24.64
C THR A 201 -0.66 16.72 24.57
N GLN A 202 -1.69 17.55 24.44
CA GLN A 202 -1.61 18.99 24.66
C GLN A 202 -2.50 19.40 25.85
N ARG A 203 -1.95 20.17 26.80
CA ARG A 203 -2.62 20.48 28.09
C ARG A 203 -3.92 21.28 27.98
N CYS A 204 -4.16 21.95 26.86
CA CYS A 204 -5.31 22.85 26.65
C CYS A 204 -6.45 22.21 25.86
N GLU A 205 -6.25 21.00 25.32
CA GLU A 205 -7.29 20.27 24.60
C GLU A 205 -8.32 19.67 25.56
N ASP A 206 -9.55 19.53 25.08
CA ASP A 206 -10.63 18.85 25.80
C ASP A 206 -10.67 17.35 25.46
N ILE A 207 -10.04 16.94 24.36
CA ILE A 207 -10.00 15.56 23.83
C ILE A 207 -8.55 15.21 23.51
N ILE A 208 -8.01 14.16 24.14
CA ILE A 208 -6.63 13.71 23.91
C ILE A 208 -6.56 12.93 22.58
N GLY A 209 -5.68 13.37 21.68
CA GLY A 209 -5.46 12.74 20.38
C GLY A 209 -4.03 12.24 20.20
N PRO A 210 -3.68 11.06 20.76
CA PRO A 210 -2.36 10.49 20.52
C PRO A 210 -2.28 10.03 19.06
N ARG A 211 -1.23 10.46 18.37
CA ARG A 211 -0.97 10.16 16.96
C ARG A 211 -0.18 8.85 16.81
N TYR A 212 -0.64 7.99 15.89
CA TYR A 212 -0.03 6.68 15.55
C TYR A 212 0.45 5.83 16.75
N PRO A 213 -0.30 5.71 17.86
CA PRO A 213 0.19 5.00 19.04
C PRO A 213 0.23 3.49 18.78
N HIS A 214 1.28 2.82 19.25
CA HIS A 214 1.22 1.36 19.40
C HIS A 214 0.10 0.99 20.39
N LEU A 215 -0.55 -0.17 20.17
CA LEU A 215 -1.65 -0.62 21.03
C LEU A 215 -1.28 -0.68 22.52
N TYR A 216 -0.06 -1.11 22.86
CA TYR A 216 0.35 -1.18 24.26
C TYR A 216 0.35 0.21 24.91
N SER A 217 0.96 1.23 24.28
CA SER A 217 0.99 2.61 24.77
C SER A 217 -0.41 3.20 24.81
N LEU A 218 -1.23 2.94 23.80
CA LEU A 218 -2.61 3.41 23.77
C LEU A 218 -3.42 2.86 24.97
N ILE A 219 -3.25 1.58 25.28
CA ILE A 219 -3.94 0.95 26.42
C ILE A 219 -3.40 1.50 27.74
N THR A 220 -2.07 1.47 27.95
CA THR A 220 -1.46 1.81 29.25
C THR A 220 -1.49 3.30 29.55
N ASP A 221 -1.27 4.13 28.54
CA ASP A 221 -1.01 5.57 28.72
C ASP A 221 -2.26 6.41 28.43
N VAL A 222 -3.34 5.79 27.92
CA VAL A 222 -4.62 6.46 27.66
C VAL A 222 -5.78 5.67 28.26
N PHE A 223 -6.09 4.47 27.76
CA PHE A 223 -7.37 3.84 28.10
C PHE A 223 -7.49 3.40 29.56
N LEU A 224 -6.37 2.99 30.19
CA LEU A 224 -6.34 2.59 31.60
C LEU A 224 -6.01 3.74 32.56
N VAL A 225 -5.72 4.94 32.05
CA VAL A 225 -5.42 6.10 32.90
C VAL A 225 -6.70 6.58 33.60
N PRO A 226 -6.71 6.68 34.95
CA PRO A 226 -7.89 7.09 35.70
C PRO A 226 -8.31 8.55 35.46
N ASP A 227 -9.60 8.84 35.60
CA ASP A 227 -10.20 10.19 35.49
C ASP A 227 -9.53 11.23 36.40
N SER A 228 -9.07 10.82 37.59
CA SER A 228 -8.35 11.69 38.53
C SER A 228 -6.97 12.16 38.03
N VAL A 229 -6.43 11.48 37.01
CA VAL A 229 -5.13 11.81 36.39
C VAL A 229 -5.36 12.57 35.10
N ASP A 230 -6.26 12.06 34.24
CA ASP A 230 -6.63 12.73 33.00
C ASP A 230 -8.12 12.51 32.69
N PRO A 231 -8.98 13.53 32.83
CA PRO A 231 -10.42 13.39 32.69
C PRO A 231 -10.92 13.40 31.23
N ARG A 232 -10.00 13.54 30.25
CA ARG A 232 -10.38 13.77 28.84
C ARG A 232 -10.70 12.47 28.11
N PRO A 233 -11.73 12.41 27.25
CA PRO A 233 -11.93 11.31 26.31
C PRO A 233 -10.84 11.32 25.24
N SER A 234 -10.67 10.20 24.55
CA SER A 234 -9.63 10.06 23.52
C SER A 234 -10.19 9.87 22.13
N PHE A 235 -9.67 10.61 21.15
CA PHE A 235 -9.90 10.41 19.73
C PHE A 235 -8.56 10.55 19.00
N LEU A 236 -8.07 9.48 18.38
CA LEU A 236 -6.79 9.51 17.66
C LEU A 236 -7.00 10.36 16.40
N ASP A 237 -6.33 11.50 16.31
CA ASP A 237 -6.40 12.37 15.14
C ASP A 237 -5.89 11.66 13.88
N GLU A 238 -4.89 10.79 14.06
CA GLU A 238 -4.33 9.92 13.04
C GLU A 238 -3.95 8.55 13.63
N TYR A 239 -4.43 7.48 12.99
CA TYR A 239 -3.96 6.11 13.23
C TYR A 239 -3.95 5.32 11.92
N VAL A 240 -3.15 4.27 11.82
CA VAL A 240 -3.03 3.41 10.62
C VAL A 240 -2.81 4.22 9.33
N ALA A 241 -1.55 4.49 9.01
CA ALA A 241 -1.16 5.21 7.79
C ALA A 241 -1.15 4.28 6.55
N VAL A 242 -2.17 4.38 5.71
CA VAL A 242 -2.43 3.59 4.50
C VAL A 242 -1.60 4.13 3.34
N THR A 243 -0.37 3.63 3.15
CA THR A 243 0.48 3.93 1.99
C THR A 243 0.53 2.73 1.05
N GLY A 244 0.13 2.90 -0.21
CA GLY A 244 0.02 1.81 -1.16
C GLY A 244 -0.82 0.66 -0.60
N ASN A 245 -0.25 -0.54 -0.50
CA ASN A 245 -0.95 -1.70 0.05
C ASN A 245 -0.75 -1.69 1.57
N GLY A 246 -1.64 -1.01 2.28
CA GLY A 246 -1.55 -0.86 3.74
C GLY A 246 -2.87 -1.15 4.45
N GLY A 247 -3.05 -0.57 5.63
CA GLY A 247 -4.29 -0.72 6.41
C GLY A 247 -4.37 -2.01 7.22
N GLY A 248 -3.23 -2.60 7.58
CA GLY A 248 -3.16 -3.74 8.48
C GLY A 248 -3.56 -3.40 9.92
N ALA A 249 -3.96 -4.41 10.69
CA ALA A 249 -4.30 -4.35 12.11
C ALA A 249 -5.56 -3.53 12.49
N LEU A 250 -6.42 -3.20 11.53
CA LEU A 250 -7.66 -2.45 11.80
C LEU A 250 -8.58 -3.16 12.81
N ASP A 251 -8.69 -4.49 12.75
CA ASP A 251 -9.49 -5.24 13.72
C ASP A 251 -8.94 -5.14 15.14
N ASP A 252 -7.61 -5.13 15.30
CA ASP A 252 -6.94 -5.04 16.58
C ASP A 252 -7.25 -3.71 17.27
N TYR A 253 -7.15 -2.59 16.55
CA TYR A 253 -7.56 -1.28 17.07
C TYR A 253 -9.06 -1.24 17.40
N TRP A 254 -9.92 -1.76 16.53
CA TRP A 254 -11.37 -1.72 16.74
C TRP A 254 -11.84 -2.60 17.90
N ASN A 255 -11.12 -3.68 18.21
CA ASN A 255 -11.35 -4.47 19.40
C ASN A 255 -11.10 -3.62 20.65
N GLU A 256 -9.98 -2.89 20.69
CA GLU A 256 -9.63 -2.04 21.82
C GLU A 256 -10.51 -0.78 21.94
N PHE A 257 -10.89 -0.17 20.82
CA PHE A 257 -11.82 0.96 20.81
C PHE A 257 -13.19 0.57 21.39
N ARG A 258 -13.63 -0.68 21.20
CA ARG A 258 -14.92 -1.16 21.71
C ARG A 258 -14.87 -1.61 23.16
N SER A 259 -13.75 -2.19 23.61
CA SER A 259 -13.57 -2.64 24.99
C SER A 259 -13.38 -1.48 25.97
N HIS A 260 -12.96 -0.31 25.50
CA HIS A 260 -12.66 0.85 26.35
C HIS A 260 -13.66 2.01 26.14
N PRO A 261 -14.48 2.38 27.15
CA PRO A 261 -15.42 3.50 27.04
C PRO A 261 -14.77 4.85 26.73
N ARG A 262 -13.58 5.11 27.27
CA ARG A 262 -12.80 6.36 27.07
C ARG A 262 -12.44 6.63 25.60
N SER A 263 -12.33 5.58 24.79
CA SER A 263 -12.01 5.71 23.37
C SER A 263 -13.20 6.18 22.57
N MET A 264 -13.00 7.13 21.65
CA MET A 264 -13.96 7.50 20.62
C MET A 264 -13.63 6.81 19.29
N GLY A 265 -12.55 6.03 19.19
CA GLY A 265 -11.95 5.63 17.92
C GLY A 265 -10.89 6.62 17.43
N GLY A 266 -10.72 6.72 16.13
CA GLY A 266 -9.72 7.60 15.51
C GLY A 266 -9.93 7.78 14.02
N ALA A 267 -9.17 8.69 13.42
CA ALA A 267 -9.18 8.93 11.98
C ALA A 267 -8.02 8.23 11.26
N ILE A 268 -8.37 7.35 10.32
CA ILE A 268 -7.40 6.65 9.47
C ILE A 268 -6.64 7.66 8.60
N TRP A 269 -5.35 7.47 8.35
CA TRP A 269 -4.57 8.31 7.44
C TRP A 269 -4.32 7.61 6.10
N ASP A 270 -4.93 7.97 4.99
CA ASP A 270 -6.01 8.93 4.80
C ASP A 270 -6.97 8.45 3.70
N PHE A 271 -7.87 9.32 3.23
CA PHE A 271 -8.93 8.94 2.32
C PHE A 271 -8.46 8.78 0.87
N VAL A 272 -7.83 9.79 0.26
CA VAL A 272 -7.60 9.83 -1.20
C VAL A 272 -6.13 9.93 -1.56
N SER A 273 -5.68 9.07 -2.47
CA SER A 273 -4.28 9.14 -2.90
C SER A 273 -3.91 10.42 -3.63
N THR A 274 -2.69 10.88 -3.36
CA THR A 274 -2.15 12.21 -3.73
C THR A 274 -1.91 12.41 -5.23
N GLY A 275 -2.09 11.36 -6.05
CA GLY A 275 -1.75 11.35 -7.47
C GLY A 275 -2.46 12.40 -8.34
N ILE A 276 -1.70 13.11 -9.16
CA ILE A 276 -2.18 14.06 -10.18
C ILE A 276 -2.01 13.44 -11.58
N THR A 277 -3.04 13.54 -12.41
CA THR A 277 -3.03 13.09 -13.80
C THR A 277 -2.03 13.90 -14.61
N GLU A 278 -0.99 13.22 -15.10
CA GLU A 278 0.04 13.75 -15.97
C GLU A 278 0.21 12.85 -17.19
N LYS A 279 0.79 13.40 -18.26
CA LYS A 279 1.14 12.62 -19.45
C LYS A 279 2.49 11.94 -19.27
N VAL A 280 2.57 10.67 -19.65
CA VAL A 280 3.87 9.97 -19.76
C VAL A 280 4.66 10.64 -20.88
N LYS A 281 5.83 11.20 -20.55
CA LYS A 281 6.78 11.75 -21.52
C LYS A 281 7.98 10.83 -21.56
N SER A 282 8.41 10.42 -22.75
CA SER A 282 9.53 9.47 -22.90
C SER A 282 10.62 10.01 -23.81
N LEU A 283 11.86 9.69 -23.47
CA LEU A 283 13.05 9.95 -24.26
C LEU A 283 13.55 8.66 -24.89
N LYS A 284 14.28 8.78 -25.99
CA LYS A 284 14.93 7.65 -26.65
C LYS A 284 16.28 7.35 -25.99
N ASP A 285 16.48 6.11 -25.56
CA ASP A 285 17.82 5.54 -25.32
C ASP A 285 18.43 5.13 -26.67
N ALA A 286 19.61 5.67 -26.99
CA ALA A 286 20.34 5.39 -28.21
C ALA A 286 21.28 4.17 -28.08
N SER A 287 21.37 3.57 -26.89
CA SER A 287 22.06 2.29 -26.68
C SER A 287 21.31 1.12 -27.33
N ASP A 288 21.98 -0.02 -27.51
CA ASP A 288 21.31 -1.23 -27.98
C ASP A 288 20.37 -1.86 -26.93
N ASN A 289 20.39 -1.39 -25.68
CA ASN A 289 19.47 -1.87 -24.62
C ASN A 289 18.06 -1.27 -24.74
N ASN A 290 17.92 -0.09 -25.37
CA ASN A 290 16.63 0.58 -25.58
C ASN A 290 15.81 0.72 -24.28
N ILE A 291 16.45 1.21 -23.22
CA ILE A 291 15.85 1.31 -21.88
C ILE A 291 14.72 2.34 -21.87
N GLN A 292 13.65 2.06 -21.12
CA GLN A 292 12.57 3.00 -20.91
C GLN A 292 13.04 4.20 -20.06
N VAL A 293 12.94 5.40 -20.65
CA VAL A 293 13.40 6.66 -20.04
C VAL A 293 12.26 7.67 -20.09
N ASN A 294 11.99 8.31 -18.95
CA ASN A 294 10.86 9.21 -18.79
C ASN A 294 11.27 10.59 -18.28
N VAL A 295 10.59 11.62 -18.76
CA VAL A 295 10.76 12.99 -18.28
C VAL A 295 9.73 13.28 -17.21
N MET A 296 10.20 13.68 -16.03
CA MET A 296 9.37 13.97 -14.87
C MET A 296 9.17 15.48 -14.70
N GLY A 297 8.03 15.83 -14.08
CA GLY A 297 7.58 17.21 -13.96
C GLY A 297 7.36 17.88 -15.32
N ARG A 298 7.77 19.15 -15.40
CA ARG A 298 7.56 20.00 -16.58
C ARG A 298 8.83 20.29 -17.36
N ALA A 299 9.84 19.42 -17.24
CA ALA A 299 11.08 19.56 -17.99
C ALA A 299 10.80 19.51 -19.51
N LYS A 300 11.65 20.20 -20.28
CA LYS A 300 11.47 20.42 -21.71
C LYS A 300 12.78 20.30 -22.45
N LEU A 301 12.69 19.98 -23.74
CA LEU A 301 13.84 20.04 -24.64
C LEU A 301 14.07 21.49 -25.11
N VAL A 302 15.31 21.94 -25.04
CA VAL A 302 15.79 23.28 -25.46
C VAL A 302 17.02 23.13 -26.37
N PRO A 303 17.49 24.18 -27.06
CA PRO A 303 18.74 24.11 -27.83
C PRO A 303 19.93 23.65 -26.96
N GLY A 304 20.62 22.59 -27.39
CA GLY A 304 21.76 21.97 -26.71
C GLY A 304 23.11 22.41 -27.26
N ILE A 305 24.18 21.72 -26.85
CA ILE A 305 25.52 21.91 -27.45
C ILE A 305 25.55 21.33 -28.87
N ALA A 306 24.79 20.28 -29.11
CA ALA A 306 24.52 19.74 -30.43
C ALA A 306 23.04 19.32 -30.48
N GLY A 307 22.24 19.96 -31.33
CA GLY A 307 20.81 19.67 -31.43
C GLY A 307 20.03 20.16 -30.22
N LYS A 308 19.48 19.26 -29.41
CA LYS A 308 18.64 19.57 -28.25
C LYS A 308 19.19 18.97 -26.96
N ALA A 309 18.80 19.57 -25.84
CA ALA A 309 19.19 19.18 -24.50
C ALA A 309 17.99 19.27 -23.54
N ILE A 310 18.06 18.59 -22.40
CA ILE A 310 17.02 18.65 -21.37
C ILE A 310 17.28 19.82 -20.41
N ASP A 311 16.28 20.69 -20.20
CA ASP A 311 16.34 21.84 -19.28
C ASP A 311 15.68 21.47 -17.94
N LEU A 312 16.46 21.48 -16.85
CA LEU A 312 16.04 21.14 -15.49
C LEU A 312 16.14 22.36 -14.58
N ASN A 313 15.06 22.69 -13.86
CA ASN A 313 14.90 23.96 -13.14
C ASN A 313 15.35 23.99 -11.67
N GLY A 314 15.89 22.91 -11.12
CA GLY A 314 16.30 22.83 -9.71
C GLY A 314 15.19 22.50 -8.70
N HIS A 315 13.95 22.26 -9.13
CA HIS A 315 12.82 22.02 -8.23
C HIS A 315 12.26 20.59 -8.31
N ASP A 316 11.59 20.26 -9.42
CA ASP A 316 10.73 19.07 -9.56
C ASP A 316 10.89 18.42 -10.94
N GLN A 317 12.04 18.64 -11.57
CA GLN A 317 12.34 18.19 -12.93
C GLN A 317 13.56 17.29 -12.95
N TRP A 318 13.38 16.09 -13.49
CA TRP A 318 14.45 15.12 -13.67
C TRP A 318 14.10 14.15 -14.80
N VAL A 319 15.07 13.34 -15.19
CA VAL A 319 14.87 12.20 -16.08
C VAL A 319 14.94 10.93 -15.25
N GLU A 320 13.84 10.19 -15.25
CA GLU A 320 13.69 8.89 -14.62
C GLU A 320 14.10 7.79 -15.60
N VAL A 321 14.96 6.87 -15.19
CA VAL A 321 15.38 5.72 -16.02
C VAL A 321 14.92 4.46 -15.34
N TYR A 322 14.16 3.62 -16.05
CA TYR A 322 13.74 2.32 -15.54
C TYR A 322 14.96 1.50 -15.09
N ARG A 323 14.82 0.78 -13.97
CA ARG A 323 15.89 -0.02 -13.36
C ARG A 323 16.14 -1.31 -14.15
N ASP A 324 16.63 -1.16 -15.37
CA ASP A 324 16.96 -2.23 -16.30
C ASP A 324 18.19 -3.04 -15.85
N GLU A 325 18.28 -4.32 -16.26
CA GLU A 325 19.42 -5.19 -15.96
C GLU A 325 20.75 -4.62 -16.50
N ALA A 326 20.72 -3.92 -17.64
CA ALA A 326 21.92 -3.27 -18.20
C ALA A 326 22.54 -2.22 -17.26
N LEU A 327 21.76 -1.70 -16.31
CA LEU A 327 22.17 -0.70 -15.31
C LEU A 327 22.48 -1.29 -13.94
N GLU A 328 22.35 -2.61 -13.75
CA GLU A 328 22.75 -3.34 -12.55
C GLU A 328 24.27 -3.63 -12.57
N ILE A 329 25.08 -2.57 -12.67
CA ILE A 329 26.54 -2.62 -12.84
C ILE A 329 27.22 -3.15 -11.56
N ALA A 330 27.69 -4.39 -11.62
CA ALA A 330 28.41 -5.09 -10.56
C ALA A 330 29.89 -5.40 -10.89
N GLY A 331 30.43 -4.79 -11.95
CA GLY A 331 31.84 -4.92 -12.35
C GLY A 331 32.78 -4.01 -11.56
N ASP A 332 34.06 -4.02 -11.92
CA ASP A 332 35.09 -3.13 -11.37
C ASP A 332 35.38 -1.92 -12.26
N GLN A 333 34.51 -1.63 -13.24
CA GLN A 333 34.67 -0.49 -14.14
C GLN A 333 33.35 0.26 -14.35
N LEU A 334 33.47 1.57 -14.59
CA LEU A 334 32.35 2.47 -14.85
C LEU A 334 32.86 3.72 -15.59
N THR A 335 32.12 4.21 -16.58
CA THR A 335 32.33 5.57 -17.12
C THR A 335 31.00 6.30 -17.23
N LEU A 336 30.94 7.51 -16.66
CA LEU A 336 29.84 8.45 -16.81
C LEU A 336 30.29 9.61 -17.69
N SER A 337 29.42 10.12 -18.56
CA SER A 337 29.69 11.33 -19.35
C SER A 337 28.45 12.19 -19.55
N LEU A 338 28.63 13.50 -19.61
CA LEU A 338 27.59 14.43 -20.05
C LEU A 338 28.20 15.77 -20.50
N TRP A 339 27.44 16.51 -21.31
CA TRP A 339 27.56 17.95 -21.43
C TRP A 339 26.60 18.63 -20.45
N ILE A 340 27.08 19.67 -19.78
CA ILE A 340 26.28 20.42 -18.81
C ILE A 340 26.43 21.93 -18.98
N PHE A 341 25.32 22.65 -18.85
CA PHE A 341 25.25 24.10 -18.70
C PHE A 341 24.61 24.40 -17.33
N PRO A 342 25.41 24.50 -16.26
CA PRO A 342 24.89 24.63 -14.90
C PRO A 342 24.49 26.08 -14.59
N ARG A 343 23.41 26.24 -13.83
CA ARG A 343 22.94 27.52 -13.28
C ARG A 343 23.17 27.58 -11.77
N SER A 344 22.92 28.73 -11.17
CA SER A 344 23.36 29.03 -9.79
C SER A 344 22.73 28.14 -8.71
N LEU A 345 21.50 27.63 -8.90
CA LEU A 345 20.86 26.75 -7.92
C LEU A 345 21.50 25.36 -7.86
N SER A 346 22.25 24.93 -8.89
CA SER A 346 23.00 23.67 -8.86
C SER A 346 24.03 23.60 -7.74
N SER A 347 24.43 24.74 -7.17
CA SER A 347 25.31 24.78 -6.00
C SER A 347 24.69 24.19 -4.72
N SER A 348 23.36 24.00 -4.66
CA SER A 348 22.66 23.43 -3.51
C SER A 348 22.90 21.92 -3.35
N SER A 349 22.86 21.17 -4.46
CA SER A 349 23.03 19.70 -4.48
C SER A 349 23.38 19.18 -5.88
N GLY A 350 22.94 19.89 -6.93
CA GLY A 350 23.42 19.77 -8.32
C GLY A 350 23.63 18.33 -8.79
N THR A 351 22.63 17.48 -8.59
CA THR A 351 22.74 16.05 -8.88
C THR A 351 22.68 15.80 -10.37
N LEU A 352 23.74 15.23 -10.96
CA LEU A 352 23.85 15.10 -12.42
C LEU A 352 23.39 13.72 -12.89
N ILE A 353 24.18 12.69 -12.66
CA ILE A 353 23.85 11.29 -12.96
C ILE A 353 24.03 10.49 -11.68
N THR A 354 22.97 9.87 -11.17
CA THR A 354 23.07 9.04 -9.95
C THR A 354 22.29 7.74 -10.10
N LYS A 355 22.73 6.72 -9.37
CA LYS A 355 21.95 5.50 -9.08
C LYS A 355 21.79 5.39 -7.57
N GLY A 356 20.94 6.23 -6.99
CA GLY A 356 20.89 6.44 -5.54
C GLY A 356 22.14 7.10 -4.98
N ASN A 357 22.17 7.33 -3.67
CA ASN A 357 23.26 8.00 -2.94
C ASN A 357 24.41 7.04 -2.60
N ASN A 358 24.12 5.74 -2.59
CA ASN A 358 25.03 4.72 -2.08
C ASN A 358 25.57 3.72 -3.12
N GLN A 359 25.25 3.83 -4.42
CA GLN A 359 25.86 2.97 -5.44
C GLN A 359 26.92 3.69 -6.28
N PHE A 360 26.51 4.61 -7.16
CA PHE A 360 27.42 5.49 -7.87
C PHE A 360 26.71 6.79 -8.24
N GLY A 361 27.49 7.85 -8.41
CA GLY A 361 26.93 9.10 -8.92
C GLY A 361 27.92 10.23 -9.06
N LEU A 362 27.53 11.21 -9.86
CA LEU A 362 28.23 12.46 -10.11
C LEU A 362 27.30 13.63 -9.75
N HIS A 363 27.77 14.53 -8.89
CA HIS A 363 27.02 15.70 -8.48
C HIS A 363 27.94 16.89 -8.19
N GLN A 364 27.36 18.10 -8.21
CA GLN A 364 28.02 19.32 -7.77
C GLN A 364 27.86 19.48 -6.25
N ALA A 365 28.98 19.59 -5.56
CA ALA A 365 29.04 19.81 -4.12
C ALA A 365 29.40 21.28 -3.83
N GLY A 366 28.38 22.08 -3.51
CA GLY A 366 28.56 23.51 -3.26
C GLY A 366 28.94 24.29 -4.52
N ARG A 367 29.69 25.38 -4.32
CA ARG A 367 30.25 26.20 -5.41
C ARG A 367 31.67 25.81 -5.79
N GLU A 368 32.20 24.77 -5.16
CA GLU A 368 33.64 24.51 -5.15
C GLU A 368 34.02 23.30 -5.98
N TYR A 369 33.21 22.22 -5.95
CA TYR A 369 33.62 20.93 -6.48
C TYR A 369 32.53 20.20 -7.27
N LEU A 370 32.96 19.40 -8.26
CA LEU A 370 32.25 18.18 -8.63
C LEU A 370 32.75 17.02 -7.76
N GLU A 371 31.84 16.16 -7.30
CA GLU A 371 32.14 14.92 -6.59
C GLU A 371 31.60 13.72 -7.37
N PHE A 372 32.48 12.74 -7.61
CA PHE A 372 32.13 11.43 -8.14
C PHE A 372 32.32 10.39 -7.04
N TYR A 373 31.35 9.48 -6.93
CA TYR A 373 31.41 8.39 -5.98
C TYR A 373 30.99 7.06 -6.57
N ILE A 374 31.56 5.99 -6.00
CA ILE A 374 31.14 4.59 -6.18
C ILE A 374 31.18 3.87 -4.84
N THR A 375 30.42 2.80 -4.68
CA THR A 375 30.51 1.91 -3.51
C THR A 375 30.97 0.53 -3.92
N THR A 376 32.13 0.14 -3.40
CA THR A 376 32.62 -1.25 -3.46
C THR A 376 32.32 -1.95 -2.13
N ARG A 377 33.30 -2.01 -1.22
CA ARG A 377 33.07 -2.39 0.19
C ARG A 377 32.52 -1.24 1.01
N ASN A 378 33.00 -0.02 0.74
CA ASN A 378 32.59 1.24 1.37
C ASN A 378 32.48 2.30 0.28
N ARG A 379 31.67 3.35 0.50
CA ARG A 379 31.56 4.49 -0.41
C ARG A 379 32.93 5.19 -0.60
N GLN A 380 33.35 5.31 -1.85
CA GLN A 380 34.58 5.97 -2.27
C GLN A 380 34.22 7.22 -3.05
N THR A 381 34.86 8.34 -2.73
CA THR A 381 34.63 9.63 -3.41
C THR A 381 35.94 10.23 -3.92
N VAL A 382 35.87 10.97 -5.03
CA VAL A 382 36.92 11.85 -5.56
C VAL A 382 36.29 13.19 -5.93
N ARG A 383 37.04 14.28 -5.76
CA ARG A 383 36.56 15.65 -6.03
C ARG A 383 37.45 16.36 -7.03
N MET A 384 36.84 17.23 -7.84
CA MET A 384 37.54 18.11 -8.77
C MET A 384 37.03 19.54 -8.59
N PRO A 385 37.92 20.54 -8.44
CA PRO A 385 37.52 21.94 -8.39
C PRO A 385 36.77 22.37 -9.64
N LEU A 386 35.72 23.16 -9.47
CA LEU A 386 34.98 23.76 -10.59
C LEU A 386 35.82 24.86 -11.27
N PRO A 387 35.79 24.98 -12.60
CA PRO A 387 36.43 26.11 -13.30
C PRO A 387 35.74 27.43 -12.94
N GLU A 388 36.46 28.55 -13.02
CA GLU A 388 35.89 29.90 -12.77
C GLU A 388 34.71 30.22 -13.71
N THR A 389 34.68 29.59 -14.88
CA THR A 389 33.61 29.74 -15.88
C THR A 389 32.47 28.75 -15.71
N TRP A 390 32.43 27.96 -14.62
CA TRP A 390 31.47 26.86 -14.45
C TRP A 390 30.01 27.26 -14.72
N GLU A 391 29.54 28.30 -14.04
CA GLU A 391 28.15 28.74 -14.16
C GLU A 391 27.90 29.41 -15.52
N ASN A 392 26.76 29.08 -16.12
CA ASN A 392 26.27 29.63 -17.37
C ASN A 392 27.22 29.44 -18.58
N ASN A 393 28.00 28.36 -18.58
CA ASN A 393 28.78 27.92 -19.73
C ASN A 393 28.64 26.42 -19.94
N TRP A 394 28.87 25.96 -21.17
CA TRP A 394 28.91 24.53 -21.48
C TRP A 394 30.22 23.92 -21.03
N HIS A 395 30.12 22.81 -20.30
CA HIS A 395 31.24 22.02 -19.84
C HIS A 395 31.06 20.56 -20.24
N PHE A 396 32.14 19.92 -20.69
CA PHE A 396 32.14 18.48 -20.93
C PHE A 396 32.74 17.76 -19.72
N VAL A 397 31.96 16.88 -19.12
CA VAL A 397 32.32 16.20 -17.87
C VAL A 397 32.33 14.68 -18.08
N THR A 398 33.37 14.03 -17.59
CA THR A 398 33.40 12.57 -17.46
C THR A 398 33.83 12.16 -16.04
N ALA A 399 33.35 11.01 -15.59
CA ALA A 399 33.80 10.39 -14.35
C ALA A 399 34.08 8.90 -14.61
N GLY A 400 35.22 8.41 -14.14
CA GLY A 400 35.71 7.08 -14.49
C GLY A 400 36.11 6.25 -13.28
N TYR A 401 35.82 4.95 -13.35
CA TYR A 401 36.41 3.89 -12.54
C TYR A 401 37.04 2.85 -13.48
N ASP A 402 38.34 2.63 -13.38
CA ASP A 402 39.09 1.74 -14.29
C ASP A 402 39.50 0.39 -13.65
N GLY A 403 38.98 0.08 -12.46
CA GLY A 403 39.34 -1.08 -11.64
C GLY A 403 40.51 -0.82 -10.68
N ARG A 404 41.21 0.30 -10.84
CA ARG A 404 42.38 0.67 -10.01
C ARG A 404 42.24 2.02 -9.34
N ALA A 405 41.51 2.95 -9.95
CA ALA A 405 41.27 4.28 -9.41
C ALA A 405 39.98 4.91 -9.93
N ILE A 406 39.45 5.86 -9.15
CA ILE A 406 38.38 6.76 -9.57
C ILE A 406 38.90 8.17 -9.87
N TYR A 407 38.31 8.84 -10.85
CA TYR A 407 38.71 10.19 -11.30
C TYR A 407 37.57 10.93 -12.01
N ILE A 408 37.72 12.26 -12.13
CA ILE A 408 36.81 13.16 -12.85
C ILE A 408 37.63 13.94 -13.89
N THR A 409 37.01 14.25 -15.03
CA THR A 409 37.58 15.18 -16.02
C THR A 409 36.57 16.26 -16.36
N ILE A 410 37.00 17.53 -16.35
CA ILE A 410 36.23 18.69 -16.82
C ILE A 410 37.02 19.36 -17.95
N ASP A 411 36.42 19.46 -19.14
CA ASP A 411 37.02 20.07 -20.34
C ASP A 411 38.45 19.58 -20.67
N GLY A 412 38.67 18.28 -20.50
CA GLY A 412 39.97 17.62 -20.74
C GLY A 412 40.99 17.74 -19.60
N LYS A 413 40.69 18.45 -18.51
CA LYS A 413 41.52 18.46 -17.30
C LYS A 413 41.07 17.37 -16.35
N GLU A 414 41.98 16.49 -15.92
CA GLU A 414 41.70 15.38 -14.99
C GLU A 414 41.96 15.80 -13.54
N SER A 415 41.17 15.25 -12.61
CA SER A 415 41.41 15.31 -11.16
C SER A 415 42.63 14.46 -10.76
N GLU A 416 43.00 14.51 -9.48
CA GLU A 416 43.85 13.43 -8.94
C GLU A 416 43.10 12.10 -9.03
N ARG A 417 43.81 11.02 -9.40
CA ARG A 417 43.29 9.66 -9.39
C ARG A 417 43.34 9.11 -7.98
N LYS A 418 42.19 8.78 -7.40
CA LYS A 418 42.12 8.14 -6.09
C LYS A 418 42.15 6.62 -6.25
N PRO A 419 43.14 5.90 -5.68
CA PRO A 419 43.19 4.44 -5.76
C PRO A 419 41.96 3.76 -5.14
N VAL A 420 41.30 2.90 -5.91
CA VAL A 420 40.11 2.14 -5.50
C VAL A 420 40.12 0.79 -6.22
N THR A 421 39.80 -0.30 -5.52
CA THR A 421 39.67 -1.64 -6.09
C THR A 421 38.39 -2.33 -5.61
N GLY A 422 37.98 -3.37 -6.35
CA GLY A 422 36.81 -4.20 -6.04
C GLY A 422 35.58 -3.86 -6.88
N ASN A 423 34.59 -4.74 -6.82
CA ASN A 423 33.38 -4.60 -7.63
C ASN A 423 32.43 -3.57 -7.04
N ILE A 424 31.73 -2.84 -7.92
CA ILE A 424 30.61 -1.98 -7.55
C ILE A 424 29.47 -2.83 -6.98
N ARG A 425 28.81 -2.35 -5.92
CA ARG A 425 27.67 -3.01 -5.30
C ARG A 425 26.35 -2.43 -5.81
N ASN A 426 25.45 -3.29 -6.31
CA ASN A 426 24.11 -2.88 -6.70
C ASN A 426 23.23 -2.55 -5.50
N THR A 427 22.35 -1.56 -5.69
CA THR A 427 21.36 -1.07 -4.71
C THR A 427 19.97 -1.04 -5.37
N PRO A 428 18.87 -0.99 -4.59
CA PRO A 428 17.52 -1.05 -5.15
C PRO A 428 17.06 0.21 -5.89
N PHE A 429 17.94 1.18 -6.13
CA PHE A 429 17.58 2.48 -6.68
C PHE A 429 17.78 2.55 -8.22
N PRO A 430 16.88 3.23 -8.96
CA PRO A 430 17.06 3.49 -10.38
C PRO A 430 18.14 4.53 -10.67
N VAL A 431 18.51 4.64 -11.94
CA VAL A 431 19.31 5.76 -12.44
C VAL A 431 18.41 6.97 -12.64
N ASN A 432 18.88 8.15 -12.23
CA ASN A 432 18.24 9.43 -12.48
C ASN A 432 19.24 10.42 -13.08
N ILE A 433 18.77 11.25 -14.02
CA ILE A 433 19.48 12.46 -14.46
C ILE A 433 18.79 13.66 -13.82
N GLY A 434 19.50 14.41 -12.97
CA GLY A 434 18.97 15.61 -12.34
C GLY A 434 18.43 15.46 -10.91
N ARG A 435 18.30 14.23 -10.41
CA ARG A 435 17.78 13.88 -9.08
C ARG A 435 18.57 12.72 -8.48
N ASN A 436 18.61 12.65 -7.16
CA ASN A 436 19.01 11.47 -6.40
C ASN A 436 17.79 10.88 -5.69
N VAL A 437 17.24 9.79 -6.23
CA VAL A 437 16.01 9.15 -5.73
C VAL A 437 16.05 8.74 -4.25
N GLU A 438 17.24 8.48 -3.71
CA GLU A 438 17.40 8.04 -2.31
C GLU A 438 17.29 9.19 -1.30
N ILE A 439 17.62 10.42 -1.70
CA ILE A 439 17.66 11.57 -0.77
C ILE A 439 16.79 12.76 -1.19
N HIS A 440 16.34 12.78 -2.45
CA HIS A 440 15.44 13.81 -2.98
C HIS A 440 14.02 13.25 -3.01
N GLY A 441 13.41 13.19 -1.83
CA GLY A 441 12.03 12.74 -1.60
C GLY A 441 11.11 13.86 -1.11
N GLN A 442 10.09 13.49 -0.33
CA GLN A 442 9.16 14.43 0.32
C GLN A 442 9.87 15.49 1.18
N GLU A 443 10.96 15.12 1.87
CA GLU A 443 11.66 15.97 2.84
C GLU A 443 12.93 16.64 2.27
N THR A 444 13.01 16.79 0.95
CA THR A 444 14.16 17.44 0.31
C THR A 444 14.32 18.89 0.78
N ASP A 445 15.44 19.19 1.42
CA ASP A 445 15.80 20.52 1.97
C ASP A 445 16.67 21.35 1.01
N VAL A 446 17.04 20.77 -0.12
CA VAL A 446 17.91 21.34 -1.14
C VAL A 446 17.18 21.50 -2.47
N TYR A 447 17.63 22.47 -3.28
CA TYR A 447 17.34 22.47 -4.71
C TYR A 447 18.09 21.30 -5.37
N ILE A 448 17.44 20.65 -6.34
CA ILE A 448 18.03 19.55 -7.12
C ILE A 448 18.87 20.12 -8.29
N CYS A 449 18.96 19.42 -9.42
CA CYS A 449 19.72 19.91 -10.57
C CYS A 449 19.04 21.11 -11.25
N ASP A 450 19.77 22.22 -11.31
CA ASP A 450 19.41 23.40 -12.09
C ASP A 450 20.42 23.60 -13.22
N ALA A 451 20.19 22.94 -14.34
CA ALA A 451 21.10 22.90 -15.48
C ALA A 451 20.39 22.52 -16.78
N ILE A 452 21.03 22.81 -17.91
CA ILE A 452 20.72 22.16 -19.18
C ILE A 452 21.72 21.01 -19.36
N ILE A 453 21.24 19.80 -19.61
CA ILE A 453 22.06 18.59 -19.76
C ILE A 453 21.90 18.04 -21.18
N ASP A 454 23.02 17.67 -21.81
CA ASP A 454 23.06 17.15 -23.17
C ASP A 454 23.98 15.90 -23.23
N GLN A 455 23.70 14.97 -24.15
CA GLN A 455 24.48 13.74 -24.41
C GLN A 455 24.96 13.00 -23.14
N ALA A 456 24.02 12.54 -22.31
CA ALA A 456 24.33 11.82 -21.07
C ALA A 456 24.55 10.32 -21.33
N GLY A 457 25.66 9.76 -20.87
CA GLY A 457 26.07 8.38 -21.15
C GLY A 457 26.57 7.63 -19.91
N ILE A 458 26.28 6.33 -19.86
CA ILE A 458 26.73 5.39 -18.83
C ILE A 458 27.33 4.15 -19.51
N PHE A 459 28.54 3.75 -19.13
CA PHE A 459 29.20 2.53 -19.58
C PHE A 459 29.63 1.69 -18.39
N ASN A 460 29.41 0.38 -18.47
CA ASN A 460 29.88 -0.61 -17.49
C ASN A 460 31.37 -0.99 -17.66
N ARG A 461 32.13 -0.17 -18.38
CA ARG A 461 33.55 -0.35 -18.69
C ARG A 461 34.26 1.01 -18.74
N SER A 462 35.59 0.99 -18.69
CA SER A 462 36.39 2.21 -18.85
C SER A 462 36.41 2.67 -20.32
N ILE A 463 36.03 3.92 -20.57
CA ILE A 463 36.12 4.56 -21.90
C ILE A 463 37.07 5.75 -21.83
N ASN A 464 37.80 6.00 -22.93
CA ASN A 464 38.62 7.20 -23.05
C ASN A 464 37.70 8.44 -23.22
N ALA A 465 37.86 9.43 -22.35
CA ALA A 465 37.03 10.64 -22.32
C ALA A 465 37.01 11.41 -23.66
N GLU A 466 38.11 11.43 -24.41
CA GLU A 466 38.16 12.13 -25.71
C GLU A 466 37.20 11.54 -26.75
N LEU A 467 36.96 10.22 -26.69
CA LEU A 467 36.01 9.55 -27.59
C LEU A 467 34.55 9.94 -27.26
N LEU A 468 34.28 10.33 -26.03
CA LEU A 468 32.93 10.66 -25.55
C LEU A 468 32.54 12.11 -25.83
N LYS A 469 33.49 12.98 -26.19
CA LYS A 469 33.21 14.39 -26.54
C LYS A 469 32.44 14.53 -27.86
N THR A 470 32.71 13.61 -28.79
CA THR A 470 32.04 13.50 -30.10
C THR A 470 31.87 12.00 -30.41
N PRO A 471 30.94 11.32 -29.74
CA PRO A 471 30.82 9.86 -29.78
C PRO A 471 30.26 9.39 -31.12
N SER A 472 30.85 8.34 -31.69
CA SER A 472 30.31 7.69 -32.89
C SER A 472 29.00 6.97 -32.57
N ALA A 473 28.19 6.70 -33.59
CA ALA A 473 26.93 5.96 -33.42
C ALA A 473 27.17 4.55 -32.84
N GLU A 474 28.27 3.90 -33.22
CA GLU A 474 28.66 2.59 -32.71
C GLU A 474 29.01 2.65 -31.21
N LEU A 475 29.74 3.69 -30.78
CA LEU A 475 30.08 3.85 -29.37
C LEU A 475 28.85 4.09 -28.50
N LYS A 476 27.85 4.86 -28.99
CA LYS A 476 26.57 5.07 -28.29
C LYS A 476 25.81 3.77 -28.08
N LYS A 477 25.81 2.88 -29.08
CA LYS A 477 25.17 1.56 -29.01
C LYS A 477 25.79 0.65 -27.95
N GLU A 478 27.11 0.75 -27.77
CA GLU A 478 27.87 -0.01 -26.76
C GLU A 478 27.67 0.51 -25.31
N ALA A 479 26.94 1.61 -25.11
CA ALA A 479 26.65 2.12 -23.78
C ALA A 479 25.67 1.22 -23.02
N ALA A 480 25.70 1.27 -21.69
CA ALA A 480 24.60 0.75 -20.88
C ALA A 480 23.35 1.65 -21.04
N LEU A 481 23.55 2.96 -21.16
CA LEU A 481 22.53 3.96 -21.44
C LEU A 481 23.16 5.12 -22.20
N TRP A 482 22.49 5.61 -23.24
CA TRP A 482 22.89 6.84 -23.93
C TRP A 482 21.69 7.73 -24.27
N LEU A 483 21.66 8.95 -23.72
CA LEU A 483 20.59 9.90 -23.92
C LEU A 483 21.07 11.11 -24.74
N ASP A 484 20.59 11.19 -25.98
CA ASP A 484 20.87 12.33 -26.87
C ASP A 484 19.93 13.52 -26.65
N PHE A 485 18.77 13.32 -26.01
CA PHE A 485 17.75 14.37 -25.79
C PHE A 485 17.16 15.04 -27.05
N GLU A 486 17.23 14.39 -28.21
CA GLU A 486 16.74 14.94 -29.49
C GLU A 486 15.22 14.82 -29.70
N GLU A 487 14.64 13.74 -29.18
CA GLU A 487 13.24 13.37 -29.36
C GLU A 487 12.58 13.07 -28.02
N MET A 488 11.45 13.74 -27.78
CA MET A 488 10.57 13.46 -26.66
C MET A 488 9.19 13.11 -27.20
N THR A 489 8.68 11.96 -26.82
CA THR A 489 7.34 11.50 -27.18
C THR A 489 6.39 11.65 -25.99
N THR A 490 5.09 11.74 -26.27
CA THR A 490 4.04 11.83 -25.24
C THR A 490 3.09 10.65 -25.41
N GLY A 491 2.85 9.92 -24.32
CA GLY A 491 2.02 8.72 -24.26
C GLY A 491 0.71 8.92 -23.49
N GLY A 492 0.27 7.84 -22.83
CA GLY A 492 -0.95 7.81 -22.02
C GLY A 492 -0.87 8.68 -20.76
N ASP A 493 -1.96 8.66 -19.99
CA ASP A 493 -2.06 9.31 -18.70
C ASP A 493 -1.59 8.39 -17.57
N PHE A 494 -1.00 8.97 -16.53
CA PHE A 494 -0.68 8.30 -15.28
C PHE A 494 -0.89 9.23 -14.09
N PHE A 495 -0.92 8.68 -12.88
CA PHE A 495 -0.98 9.46 -11.65
C PHE A 495 0.44 9.71 -11.12
N SER A 496 0.90 10.95 -11.26
CA SER A 496 2.17 11.42 -10.72
C SER A 496 2.04 11.77 -9.24
N TYR A 497 3.00 11.33 -8.43
CA TYR A 497 3.15 11.69 -7.02
C TYR A 497 4.32 12.68 -6.80
N GLY A 498 4.73 13.40 -7.85
CA GLY A 498 5.78 14.42 -7.76
C GLY A 498 7.15 13.86 -7.37
N ILE A 499 7.96 14.65 -6.65
CA ILE A 499 9.35 14.30 -6.25
C ILE A 499 9.42 13.24 -5.12
N GLY A 500 8.38 12.43 -4.95
CA GLY A 500 8.31 11.44 -3.87
C GLY A 500 7.34 11.83 -2.76
N ALA A 501 6.20 12.45 -3.09
CA ALA A 501 5.10 12.51 -2.13
C ALA A 501 4.70 11.08 -1.75
N ARG A 502 4.47 10.84 -0.46
CA ARG A 502 3.98 9.55 0.02
C ARG A 502 2.65 9.23 -0.64
N THR A 503 2.49 7.97 -1.04
CA THR A 503 1.32 7.47 -1.78
C THR A 503 0.23 6.99 -0.83
N TYR A 504 -0.15 7.87 0.10
CA TYR A 504 -1.24 7.63 1.05
C TYR A 504 -2.59 7.42 0.34
N GLY A 505 -3.61 6.96 1.06
CA GLY A 505 -5.01 7.04 0.63
C GLY A 505 -5.67 5.69 0.42
N ALA A 506 -6.85 5.50 1.03
CA ALA A 506 -7.68 4.30 0.92
C ALA A 506 -8.56 4.24 -0.36
N ILE A 507 -8.57 5.30 -1.16
CA ILE A 507 -9.17 5.35 -2.50
C ILE A 507 -8.14 5.87 -3.52
N TRP A 508 -8.18 5.37 -4.75
CA TRP A 508 -7.33 5.90 -5.82
C TRP A 508 -7.75 7.33 -6.19
N PRO A 509 -6.91 8.11 -6.89
CA PRO A 509 -7.23 9.51 -7.22
C PRO A 509 -8.53 9.68 -8.03
N ASP A 510 -8.92 8.65 -8.79
CA ASP A 510 -10.16 8.56 -9.58
C ASP A 510 -11.40 8.09 -8.78
N ARG A 511 -11.32 8.01 -7.44
CA ARG A 511 -12.40 7.61 -6.52
C ARG A 511 -12.84 6.15 -6.61
N ARG A 512 -12.05 5.28 -7.25
CA ARG A 512 -12.24 3.84 -7.07
C ARG A 512 -11.78 3.44 -5.64
N PRO A 513 -12.57 2.65 -4.88
CA PRO A 513 -12.14 2.17 -3.56
C PRO A 513 -11.00 1.15 -3.64
N GLN A 514 -9.94 1.34 -2.86
CA GLN A 514 -8.84 0.37 -2.76
C GLN A 514 -9.23 -0.81 -1.85
N PRO A 515 -8.54 -1.97 -1.96
CA PRO A 515 -8.93 -3.19 -1.26
C PRO A 515 -9.13 -3.03 0.26
N GLU A 516 -8.35 -2.21 0.95
CA GLU A 516 -8.45 -1.95 2.38
C GLU A 516 -9.79 -1.33 2.82
N MET A 517 -10.53 -0.66 1.92
CA MET A 517 -11.83 -0.07 2.25
C MET A 517 -12.83 -1.12 2.73
N TRP A 518 -12.75 -2.36 2.24
CA TRP A 518 -13.59 -3.46 2.71
C TRP A 518 -13.27 -3.86 4.16
N GLN A 519 -12.00 -3.79 4.56
CA GLN A 519 -11.60 -4.00 5.94
C GLN A 519 -12.07 -2.83 6.82
N ILE A 520 -11.89 -1.57 6.38
CA ILE A 520 -12.39 -0.38 7.09
C ILE A 520 -13.90 -0.49 7.36
N LYS A 521 -14.66 -0.90 6.33
CA LYS A 521 -16.11 -1.13 6.43
C LYS A 521 -16.45 -2.20 7.47
N LYS A 522 -15.71 -3.30 7.47
CA LYS A 522 -15.92 -4.46 8.35
C LYS A 522 -15.57 -4.13 9.80
N SER A 523 -14.37 -3.63 10.05
CA SER A 523 -13.90 -3.35 11.41
C SER A 523 -14.80 -2.35 12.12
N GLY A 524 -15.23 -1.29 11.43
CA GLY A 524 -16.12 -0.24 11.95
C GLY A 524 -17.63 -0.52 11.87
N GLN A 525 -18.06 -1.70 11.41
CA GLN A 525 -19.48 -1.93 11.08
C GLN A 525 -20.45 -1.78 12.28
N PRO A 526 -21.69 -1.30 12.04
CA PRO A 526 -22.63 -0.92 13.09
C PRO A 526 -23.48 -2.09 13.66
N ALA A 527 -23.24 -3.33 13.23
CA ALA A 527 -23.88 -4.52 13.79
C ALA A 527 -22.90 -5.69 13.81
N SER A 528 -22.98 -6.57 14.79
CA SER A 528 -22.17 -7.80 14.82
C SER A 528 -23.00 -9.00 15.22
N VAL A 529 -22.53 -10.18 14.81
CA VAL A 529 -23.16 -11.46 15.09
C VAL A 529 -22.11 -12.42 15.61
N ARG A 530 -22.44 -13.16 16.66
CA ARG A 530 -21.63 -14.27 17.17
C ARG A 530 -22.47 -15.55 17.20
N LEU A 531 -21.86 -16.68 16.84
CA LEU A 531 -22.51 -17.99 16.97
C LEU A 531 -22.67 -18.36 18.45
N VAL A 532 -23.88 -18.72 18.88
CA VAL A 532 -24.16 -19.25 20.23
C VAL A 532 -24.35 -20.76 20.18
N SER A 533 -25.15 -21.25 19.23
CA SER A 533 -25.36 -22.68 19.02
C SER A 533 -25.73 -22.97 17.57
N ALA A 534 -24.84 -23.67 16.85
CA ALA A 534 -25.12 -24.15 15.49
C ALA A 534 -26.31 -25.13 15.48
N GLU A 535 -26.39 -26.04 16.45
CA GLU A 535 -27.44 -27.07 16.51
C GLU A 535 -28.82 -26.48 16.78
N LYS A 536 -28.92 -25.38 17.52
CA LYS A 536 -30.20 -24.70 17.80
C LYS A 536 -30.52 -23.57 16.82
N GLY A 537 -29.56 -23.20 15.96
CA GLY A 537 -29.63 -21.99 15.13
C GLY A 537 -29.64 -20.70 15.96
N GLU A 538 -28.98 -20.68 17.12
CA GLU A 538 -28.94 -19.50 18.00
C GLU A 538 -27.70 -18.65 17.70
N VAL A 539 -27.92 -17.37 17.45
CA VAL A 539 -26.88 -16.35 17.27
C VAL A 539 -27.11 -15.17 18.21
N GLU A 540 -26.05 -14.53 18.65
CA GLU A 540 -26.10 -13.29 19.42
C GLU A 540 -25.88 -12.12 18.47
N ILE A 541 -26.89 -11.26 18.31
CA ILE A 541 -26.85 -10.06 17.47
C ILE A 541 -26.68 -8.84 18.37
N SER A 542 -25.67 -8.02 18.10
CA SER A 542 -25.39 -6.76 18.80
C SER A 542 -25.62 -5.57 17.88
N ASN A 543 -26.48 -4.65 18.30
CA ASN A 543 -26.69 -3.36 17.66
C ASN A 543 -25.66 -2.34 18.17
N ARG A 544 -24.77 -1.87 17.27
CA ARG A 544 -23.74 -0.87 17.59
C ARG A 544 -24.10 0.53 17.08
N TYR A 545 -25.27 0.73 16.48
CA TYR A 545 -25.79 2.07 16.20
C TYR A 545 -26.05 2.83 17.50
N LEU A 546 -25.94 4.16 17.43
CA LEU A 546 -26.23 5.04 18.56
C LEU A 546 -27.73 5.36 18.65
N PHE A 547 -28.43 5.45 17.51
CA PHE A 547 -29.81 5.93 17.45
C PHE A 547 -30.73 5.00 16.65
N THR A 548 -30.22 4.24 15.69
CA THR A 548 -31.01 3.34 14.82
C THR A 548 -31.33 1.99 15.46
N ASN A 549 -32.60 1.56 15.40
CA ASN A 549 -33.01 0.21 15.78
C ASN A 549 -32.80 -0.76 14.60
N LEU A 550 -32.38 -2.00 14.87
CA LEU A 550 -32.15 -2.98 13.80
C LEU A 550 -33.43 -3.40 13.05
N VAL A 551 -34.62 -3.18 13.62
CA VAL A 551 -35.90 -3.39 12.91
C VAL A 551 -36.08 -2.47 11.70
N GLU A 552 -35.33 -1.37 11.65
CA GLU A 552 -35.33 -0.44 10.51
C GLU A 552 -34.53 -0.98 9.32
N LEU A 553 -33.68 -1.99 9.52
CA LEU A 553 -32.89 -2.63 8.48
C LEU A 553 -33.55 -3.91 7.99
N GLN A 554 -33.25 -4.30 6.75
CA GLN A 554 -33.56 -5.63 6.26
C GLN A 554 -32.42 -6.58 6.63
N ILE A 555 -32.66 -7.51 7.55
CA ILE A 555 -31.68 -8.53 7.92
C ILE A 555 -31.96 -9.81 7.14
N VAL A 556 -31.02 -10.22 6.29
CA VAL A 556 -31.11 -11.43 5.46
C VAL A 556 -30.13 -12.45 5.99
N TRP A 557 -30.54 -13.71 6.09
CA TRP A 557 -29.65 -14.82 6.43
C TRP A 557 -29.60 -15.85 5.29
N MET A 558 -28.44 -16.48 5.12
CA MET A 558 -28.21 -17.54 4.14
C MET A 558 -27.38 -18.65 4.79
N LEU A 559 -27.86 -19.88 4.69
CA LEU A 559 -27.08 -21.08 5.00
C LEU A 559 -26.41 -21.55 3.71
N LEU A 560 -25.09 -21.52 3.68
CA LEU A 560 -24.26 -21.91 2.56
C LEU A 560 -23.67 -23.30 2.77
N ALA A 561 -23.64 -24.11 1.70
CA ALA A 561 -22.82 -25.30 1.55
C ALA A 561 -21.78 -25.01 0.46
N ASP A 562 -20.53 -24.81 0.87
CA ASP A 562 -19.51 -24.09 0.11
C ASP A 562 -20.00 -22.72 -0.39
N ASN A 563 -20.43 -22.62 -1.65
CA ASN A 563 -20.99 -21.41 -2.25
C ASN A 563 -22.48 -21.57 -2.64
N GLU A 564 -23.07 -22.75 -2.43
CA GLU A 564 -24.48 -23.04 -2.73
C GLU A 564 -25.38 -22.59 -1.57
N ILE A 565 -26.40 -21.78 -1.87
CA ILE A 565 -27.43 -21.44 -0.89
C ILE A 565 -28.32 -22.66 -0.66
N VAL A 566 -28.21 -23.25 0.52
CA VAL A 566 -29.06 -24.36 0.97
C VAL A 566 -30.42 -23.84 1.43
N GLU A 567 -30.40 -22.76 2.20
CA GLU A 567 -31.60 -22.12 2.74
C GLU A 567 -31.32 -20.64 2.97
N GLN A 568 -32.36 -19.80 2.88
CA GLN A 568 -32.24 -18.37 3.15
C GLN A 568 -33.56 -17.80 3.65
N GLY A 569 -33.49 -16.67 4.33
CA GLY A 569 -34.67 -15.97 4.82
C GLY A 569 -34.35 -14.59 5.37
N VAL A 570 -35.32 -14.02 6.09
CA VAL A 570 -35.19 -12.71 6.73
C VAL A 570 -35.37 -12.82 8.24
N LEU A 571 -34.72 -11.94 9.00
CA LEU A 571 -34.94 -11.72 10.42
C LEU A 571 -35.43 -10.29 10.62
N ASN A 572 -36.34 -10.08 11.57
CA ASN A 572 -36.80 -8.74 11.97
C ASN A 572 -36.73 -8.60 13.51
N PRO A 573 -35.55 -8.73 14.12
CA PRO A 573 -35.42 -8.63 15.56
C PRO A 573 -35.50 -7.15 15.98
N ASP A 574 -36.31 -6.85 17.00
CA ASP A 574 -36.40 -5.54 17.61
C ASP A 574 -35.25 -5.37 18.62
N ILE A 575 -34.11 -4.88 18.12
CA ILE A 575 -32.90 -4.68 18.92
C ILE A 575 -32.58 -3.19 18.93
N ALA A 576 -32.94 -2.54 20.03
CA ALA A 576 -32.69 -1.14 20.28
C ALA A 576 -31.19 -0.79 20.20
N PRO A 577 -30.84 0.49 19.94
CA PRO A 577 -29.45 0.96 19.91
C PRO A 577 -28.64 0.51 21.14
N GLN A 578 -27.38 0.10 20.91
CA GLN A 578 -26.45 -0.36 21.96
C GLN A 578 -26.94 -1.59 22.75
N LYS A 579 -27.89 -2.38 22.22
CA LYS A 579 -28.38 -3.62 22.84
C LYS A 579 -27.92 -4.86 22.08
N THR A 580 -27.92 -5.97 22.80
CA THR A 580 -27.57 -7.30 22.29
C THR A 580 -28.70 -8.27 22.62
N GLN A 581 -29.01 -9.18 21.70
CA GLN A 581 -30.05 -10.19 21.88
C GLN A 581 -29.65 -11.51 21.22
N ILE A 582 -30.01 -12.63 21.87
CA ILE A 582 -29.95 -13.96 21.25
C ILE A 582 -31.18 -14.14 20.36
N VAL A 583 -30.95 -14.41 19.08
CA VAL A 583 -31.95 -14.60 18.04
C VAL A 583 -31.82 -16.01 17.47
N LYS A 584 -32.95 -16.70 17.29
CA LYS A 584 -33.01 -17.98 16.60
C LYS A 584 -33.15 -17.76 15.09
N VAL A 585 -32.19 -18.23 14.33
CA VAL A 585 -32.22 -18.26 12.87
C VAL A 585 -32.97 -19.52 12.41
N PRO A 586 -34.04 -19.38 11.60
CA PRO A 586 -34.93 -20.49 11.29
C PRO A 586 -34.42 -21.33 10.10
N PHE A 587 -33.19 -21.84 10.17
CA PHE A 587 -32.67 -22.80 9.19
C PHE A 587 -32.84 -24.25 9.66
N SER A 588 -32.85 -25.19 8.73
CA SER A 588 -32.80 -26.62 8.98
C SER A 588 -31.39 -27.17 8.77
N LYS A 589 -30.89 -27.99 9.71
CA LYS A 589 -29.60 -28.67 9.54
C LYS A 589 -29.68 -29.66 8.36
N PRO A 590 -28.87 -29.49 7.30
CA PRO A 590 -28.90 -30.38 6.16
C PRO A 590 -28.18 -31.71 6.46
N GLU A 591 -28.28 -32.65 5.53
CA GLU A 591 -27.37 -33.80 5.52
C GLU A 591 -25.94 -33.32 5.21
N ILE A 592 -24.98 -33.70 6.05
CA ILE A 592 -23.59 -33.24 5.95
C ILE A 592 -22.88 -34.03 4.86
N LYS A 593 -22.54 -33.34 3.76
CA LYS A 593 -21.81 -33.89 2.63
C LYS A 593 -20.31 -33.96 2.93
N GLU A 594 -19.63 -34.96 2.36
CA GLU A 594 -18.18 -35.09 2.47
C GLU A 594 -17.46 -33.96 1.75
N GLY A 595 -16.46 -33.37 2.39
CA GLY A 595 -15.62 -32.31 1.83
C GLY A 595 -16.29 -30.93 1.71
N VAL A 596 -17.55 -30.78 2.12
CA VAL A 596 -18.32 -29.54 2.02
C VAL A 596 -18.27 -28.78 3.34
N GLU A 597 -17.99 -27.48 3.29
CA GLU A 597 -18.02 -26.59 4.46
C GLU A 597 -19.37 -25.86 4.53
N TYR A 598 -19.93 -25.73 5.73
CA TYR A 598 -21.20 -25.04 5.93
C TYR A 598 -21.00 -23.72 6.68
N ARG A 599 -21.61 -22.65 6.18
CA ARG A 599 -21.52 -21.31 6.79
C ARG A 599 -22.88 -20.66 6.90
N LEU A 600 -23.11 -19.95 8.00
CA LEU A 600 -24.26 -19.06 8.14
C LEU A 600 -23.81 -17.62 7.87
N VAL A 601 -24.35 -16.99 6.84
CA VAL A 601 -24.13 -15.58 6.53
C VAL A 601 -25.33 -14.77 6.98
N ILE A 602 -25.11 -13.70 7.74
CA ILE A 602 -26.13 -12.73 8.12
C ILE A 602 -25.74 -11.36 7.58
N SER A 603 -26.61 -10.74 6.79
CA SER A 603 -26.40 -9.48 6.06
C SER A 603 -27.42 -8.45 6.53
N PHE A 604 -26.96 -7.27 6.94
CA PHE A 604 -27.78 -6.14 7.36
C PHE A 604 -27.84 -5.14 6.21
N ARG A 605 -29.03 -4.90 5.66
CA ARG A 605 -29.23 -4.13 4.43
C ARG A 605 -30.11 -2.91 4.65
N GLN A 606 -29.82 -1.84 3.93
CA GLN A 606 -30.66 -0.65 3.89
C GLN A 606 -32.08 -0.99 3.45
N ASN A 607 -33.06 -0.43 4.16
CA ASN A 607 -34.47 -0.53 3.81
C ASN A 607 -34.94 0.82 3.24
N GLY A 608 -35.06 0.86 1.92
CA GLY A 608 -35.33 2.09 1.18
C GLY A 608 -34.06 2.73 0.60
N LYS A 609 -34.27 3.64 -0.35
CA LYS A 609 -33.21 4.42 -0.98
C LYS A 609 -32.81 5.58 -0.09
N THR A 610 -31.51 5.85 0.02
CA THR A 610 -30.97 7.05 0.67
C THR A 610 -30.26 7.93 -0.34
N ILE A 611 -29.76 9.09 0.07
CA ILE A 611 -29.00 9.97 -0.84
C ILE A 611 -27.62 9.39 -1.23
N TRP A 612 -27.12 8.40 -0.48
CA TRP A 612 -25.80 7.81 -0.65
C TRP A 612 -25.83 6.31 -1.02
N SER A 613 -26.99 5.65 -1.02
CA SER A 613 -27.11 4.24 -1.41
C SER A 613 -28.48 3.88 -1.96
N GLU A 614 -28.53 2.84 -2.79
CA GLU A 614 -29.77 2.23 -3.25
C GLU A 614 -30.39 1.32 -2.18
N ASN A 615 -31.68 1.02 -2.32
CA ASN A 615 -32.36 0.06 -1.46
C ASN A 615 -31.68 -1.32 -1.50
N GLY A 616 -31.54 -1.97 -0.34
CA GLY A 616 -30.90 -3.28 -0.22
C GLY A 616 -29.37 -3.24 -0.15
N PHE A 617 -28.74 -2.06 -0.09
CA PHE A 617 -27.30 -1.93 0.09
C PHE A 617 -26.84 -2.57 1.40
N GLU A 618 -25.85 -3.48 1.33
CA GLU A 618 -25.30 -4.17 2.51
C GLU A 618 -24.43 -3.24 3.34
N ILE A 619 -24.81 -3.02 4.60
CA ILE A 619 -24.11 -2.16 5.56
C ILE A 619 -23.12 -2.97 6.38
N ALA A 620 -23.58 -4.08 6.93
CA ALA A 620 -22.80 -4.97 7.78
C ALA A 620 -23.10 -6.41 7.40
N TRP A 621 -22.15 -7.29 7.66
CA TRP A 621 -22.38 -8.72 7.51
C TRP A 621 -21.51 -9.51 8.48
N GLU A 622 -21.92 -10.73 8.78
CA GLU A 622 -21.09 -11.75 9.43
C GLU A 622 -21.21 -13.08 8.70
N GLU A 623 -20.11 -13.81 8.71
CA GLU A 623 -20.00 -15.18 8.22
C GLU A 623 -19.57 -16.05 9.39
N LEU A 624 -20.40 -17.02 9.75
CA LEU A 624 -20.18 -17.91 10.87
C LEU A 624 -19.93 -19.32 10.33
N GLU A 625 -18.71 -19.82 10.51
CA GLU A 625 -18.40 -21.22 10.20
C GLU A 625 -19.18 -22.14 11.14
N LEU A 626 -19.89 -23.11 10.56
CA LEU A 626 -20.64 -24.11 11.33
C LEU A 626 -19.75 -25.34 11.54
N PRO A 627 -19.80 -26.00 12.72
CA PRO A 627 -18.98 -27.17 13.06
C PRO A 627 -19.49 -28.44 12.37
N TRP A 628 -19.92 -28.32 11.12
CA TRP A 628 -20.52 -29.37 10.31
C TRP A 628 -19.58 -29.66 9.16
N TYR A 629 -18.68 -30.61 9.37
CA TYR A 629 -17.73 -31.02 8.35
C TYR A 629 -17.52 -32.52 8.45
N LYS A 630 -17.66 -33.20 7.30
CA LYS A 630 -17.26 -34.59 7.16
C LYS A 630 -16.06 -34.60 6.20
N PRO A 631 -14.85 -34.97 6.65
CA PRO A 631 -13.69 -35.07 5.77
C PRO A 631 -13.98 -36.00 4.60
N LEU A 632 -13.40 -35.70 3.43
CA LEU A 632 -13.41 -36.65 2.30
C LEU A 632 -12.79 -37.97 2.77
N GLY A 633 -13.44 -39.10 2.44
CA GLY A 633 -12.83 -40.41 2.62
C GLY A 633 -11.49 -40.50 1.87
N ASN A 634 -10.56 -41.31 2.38
CA ASN A 634 -9.20 -41.41 1.84
C ASN A 634 -9.26 -41.70 0.33
N PRO A 635 -8.76 -40.79 -0.55
CA PRO A 635 -8.92 -40.90 -1.99
C PRO A 635 -7.93 -41.87 -2.64
N ASP A 636 -7.24 -42.70 -1.86
CA ASP A 636 -6.40 -43.82 -2.30
C ASP A 636 -7.24 -44.91 -3.01
N LYS A 637 -7.98 -44.54 -4.04
CA LYS A 637 -8.36 -45.49 -5.08
C LYS A 637 -7.09 -45.72 -5.91
N PRO A 638 -6.61 -46.97 -5.99
CA PRO A 638 -5.59 -47.34 -6.95
C PRO A 638 -5.99 -46.82 -8.33
N SER A 639 -5.06 -46.15 -9.01
CA SER A 639 -5.28 -45.65 -10.35
C SER A 639 -5.05 -46.78 -11.33
N ASP A 640 -6.08 -47.29 -12.01
CA ASP A 640 -5.89 -48.29 -13.08
C ASP A 640 -5.13 -47.75 -14.31
N LYS A 641 -4.75 -46.46 -14.31
CA LYS A 641 -4.01 -45.78 -15.37
C LYS A 641 -2.51 -45.99 -15.23
N LEU A 642 -1.86 -46.28 -16.36
CA LEU A 642 -0.43 -46.60 -16.41
C LEU A 642 0.43 -45.35 -16.62
N LEU A 643 1.65 -45.41 -16.10
CA LEU A 643 2.71 -44.42 -16.32
C LEU A 643 3.81 -45.01 -17.21
N THR A 644 4.33 -44.18 -18.09
CA THR A 644 5.58 -44.43 -18.80
C THR A 644 6.64 -43.47 -18.29
N VAL A 645 7.79 -44.01 -17.89
CA VAL A 645 8.94 -43.24 -17.39
C VAL A 645 10.09 -43.38 -18.37
N THR A 646 10.67 -42.26 -18.79
CA THR A 646 11.87 -42.24 -19.65
C THR A 646 12.96 -41.33 -19.07
N GLU A 647 14.20 -41.79 -19.20
CA GLU A 647 15.40 -40.98 -18.95
C GLU A 647 15.96 -40.47 -20.27
N GLU A 648 16.10 -39.15 -20.40
CA GLU A 648 16.57 -38.49 -21.62
C GLU A 648 17.67 -37.48 -21.25
N ASN A 649 18.93 -37.90 -21.24
CA ASN A 649 20.07 -37.10 -20.78
C ASN A 649 19.86 -36.57 -19.34
N ASP A 650 19.85 -35.26 -19.15
CA ASP A 650 19.60 -34.57 -17.88
C ASP A 650 18.11 -34.47 -17.52
N LYS A 651 17.20 -35.05 -18.33
CA LYS A 651 15.75 -35.00 -18.11
C LYS A 651 15.20 -36.33 -17.62
N PHE A 652 14.25 -36.25 -16.68
CA PHE A 652 13.42 -37.36 -16.24
C PHE A 652 11.97 -37.07 -16.61
N VAL A 653 11.38 -37.92 -17.45
CA VAL A 653 10.08 -37.66 -18.08
C VAL A 653 9.09 -38.72 -17.62
N ILE A 654 7.93 -38.27 -17.13
CA ILE A 654 6.79 -39.12 -16.78
C ILE A 654 5.65 -38.79 -17.74
N ARG A 655 5.05 -39.80 -18.35
CA ARG A 655 3.90 -39.68 -19.26
C ARG A 655 2.76 -40.56 -18.78
N GLY A 656 1.56 -39.99 -18.72
CA GLY A 656 0.30 -40.75 -18.69
C GLY A 656 -0.45 -40.59 -20.01
N ASP A 657 -1.75 -40.90 -19.99
CA ASP A 657 -2.61 -40.85 -21.19
C ASP A 657 -2.63 -39.45 -21.85
N ASP A 658 -2.67 -38.39 -21.04
CA ASP A 658 -2.92 -37.02 -21.50
C ASP A 658 -2.14 -35.95 -20.72
N PHE A 659 -1.15 -36.36 -19.95
CA PHE A 659 -0.22 -35.44 -19.29
C PHE A 659 1.22 -35.89 -19.46
N ARG A 660 2.14 -34.92 -19.36
CA ARG A 660 3.58 -35.16 -19.35
C ARG A 660 4.25 -34.24 -18.35
N TYR A 661 5.06 -34.83 -17.47
CA TYR A 661 5.91 -34.11 -16.53
C TYR A 661 7.38 -34.27 -16.89
N VAL A 662 8.13 -33.17 -16.82
CA VAL A 662 9.55 -33.12 -17.17
C VAL A 662 10.32 -32.55 -16.00
N PHE A 663 11.18 -33.35 -15.40
CA PHE A 663 12.10 -32.90 -14.37
C PHE A 663 13.49 -32.68 -14.98
N ASP A 664 14.13 -31.56 -14.64
CA ASP A 664 15.54 -31.31 -14.90
C ASP A 664 16.35 -31.85 -13.71
N ARG A 665 17.10 -32.92 -13.93
CA ARG A 665 17.86 -33.62 -12.88
C ARG A 665 19.04 -32.80 -12.37
N LYS A 666 19.62 -31.97 -13.23
CA LYS A 666 20.78 -31.14 -12.89
C LYS A 666 20.37 -29.93 -12.07
N LYS A 667 19.24 -29.31 -12.43
CA LYS A 667 18.69 -28.16 -11.72
C LYS A 667 17.78 -28.55 -10.55
N GLY A 668 17.40 -29.82 -10.43
CA GLY A 668 16.57 -30.31 -9.33
C GLY A 668 15.20 -29.64 -9.29
N LEU A 669 14.55 -29.47 -10.46
CA LEU A 669 13.26 -28.79 -10.56
C LEU A 669 12.35 -29.44 -11.59
N LEU A 670 11.03 -29.28 -11.39
CA LEU A 670 10.03 -29.59 -12.40
C LEU A 670 10.06 -28.47 -13.46
N ALA A 671 10.48 -28.86 -14.66
CA ALA A 671 10.84 -27.97 -15.76
C ALA A 671 9.74 -27.85 -16.82
N GLY A 672 8.72 -28.69 -16.78
CA GLY A 672 7.61 -28.65 -17.72
C GLY A 672 6.45 -29.53 -17.32
N ILE A 673 5.25 -29.05 -17.63
CA ILE A 673 3.99 -29.77 -17.49
C ILE A 673 3.24 -29.57 -18.80
N GLN A 674 2.88 -30.68 -19.44
CA GLN A 674 1.93 -30.66 -20.54
C GLN A 674 0.63 -31.34 -20.14
N VAL A 675 -0.49 -30.77 -20.56
CA VAL A 675 -1.83 -31.33 -20.40
C VAL A 675 -2.53 -31.27 -21.75
N SER A 676 -3.08 -32.39 -22.22
CA SER A 676 -3.72 -32.51 -23.54
C SER A 676 -2.83 -32.02 -24.69
N GLY A 677 -1.51 -32.21 -24.58
CA GLY A 677 -0.51 -31.79 -25.56
C GLY A 677 -0.12 -30.30 -25.53
N LYS A 678 -0.72 -29.49 -24.65
CA LYS A 678 -0.37 -28.07 -24.47
C LYS A 678 0.64 -27.91 -23.35
N GLU A 679 1.62 -27.00 -23.52
CA GLU A 679 2.54 -26.63 -22.43
C GLU A 679 1.84 -25.69 -21.45
N ILE A 680 1.89 -26.04 -20.17
CA ILE A 680 1.18 -25.37 -19.07
C ILE A 680 2.19 -24.70 -18.12
N LEU A 681 3.38 -25.26 -17.99
CA LEU A 681 4.42 -24.80 -17.06
C LEU A 681 5.74 -24.53 -17.79
N ASN A 682 6.32 -23.36 -17.54
CA ASN A 682 7.65 -23.00 -18.00
C ASN A 682 8.75 -23.27 -16.94
N ARG A 683 8.42 -23.14 -15.63
CA ARG A 683 9.32 -23.45 -14.49
C ARG A 683 8.54 -23.54 -13.19
N GLY A 684 8.76 -24.57 -12.36
CA GLY A 684 8.29 -24.58 -10.97
C GLY A 684 7.85 -25.97 -10.47
N PRO A 685 7.67 -26.17 -9.16
CA PRO A 685 7.79 -25.15 -8.11
C PRO A 685 9.25 -24.85 -7.77
N GLN A 686 9.53 -23.61 -7.40
CA GLN A 686 10.80 -23.19 -6.79
C GLN A 686 10.51 -22.49 -5.46
N LEU A 687 11.37 -22.66 -4.45
CA LEU A 687 11.22 -21.93 -3.17
C LEU A 687 11.12 -20.43 -3.46
N ASN A 688 10.08 -19.79 -2.92
CA ASN A 688 9.95 -18.36 -2.91
C ASN A 688 9.80 -17.83 -1.47
N VAL A 689 10.74 -16.97 -1.07
CA VAL A 689 10.71 -16.22 0.20
C VAL A 689 10.83 -14.71 -0.03
N TRP A 690 10.60 -14.26 -1.28
CA TRP A 690 10.70 -12.88 -1.72
C TRP A 690 9.42 -12.46 -2.44
N ARG A 691 9.04 -11.20 -2.27
CA ARG A 691 8.07 -10.52 -3.12
C ARG A 691 8.54 -9.10 -3.36
N ALA A 692 7.99 -8.44 -4.37
CA ALA A 692 8.15 -7.00 -4.50
C ALA A 692 7.72 -6.33 -3.17
N PRO A 693 8.57 -5.49 -2.56
CA PRO A 693 8.20 -4.75 -1.36
C PRO A 693 6.95 -3.90 -1.58
N LEU A 694 6.15 -3.73 -0.54
CA LEU A 694 5.03 -2.79 -0.55
C LEU A 694 5.55 -1.35 -0.45
N ALA A 695 4.75 -0.39 -0.89
CA ALA A 695 5.10 1.03 -0.90
C ALA A 695 5.43 1.53 0.50
N ASN A 696 4.69 1.11 1.53
CA ASN A 696 5.02 1.39 2.93
C ASN A 696 6.35 0.73 3.35
N GLU A 697 6.65 -0.48 2.89
CA GLU A 697 7.92 -1.18 3.18
C GLU A 697 9.14 -0.53 2.49
N THR A 698 8.90 0.36 1.52
CA THR A 698 9.91 1.23 0.87
C THR A 698 9.86 2.69 1.34
N ASP A 699 8.95 3.04 2.26
CA ASP A 699 8.88 4.36 2.87
C ASP A 699 9.91 4.49 4.00
N GLU A 700 10.54 5.66 4.14
CA GLU A 700 11.56 5.85 5.18
C GLU A 700 11.00 5.83 6.59
N TRP A 701 9.73 6.16 6.77
CA TRP A 701 9.11 6.21 8.10
C TRP A 701 8.93 4.82 8.70
N THR A 702 8.63 3.79 7.87
CA THR A 702 8.50 2.41 8.38
C THR A 702 9.81 1.85 8.92
N PHE A 703 10.96 2.39 8.52
CA PHE A 703 12.26 1.91 8.99
C PHE A 703 12.38 1.96 10.51
N TRP A 704 11.84 3.01 11.13
CA TRP A 704 11.95 3.24 12.57
C TRP A 704 11.00 2.36 13.39
N SER A 705 9.87 1.95 12.80
CA SER A 705 8.88 1.08 13.45
C SER A 705 9.06 -0.41 13.13
N SER A 706 10.01 -0.77 12.25
CA SER A 706 10.24 -2.15 11.80
C SER A 706 11.40 -2.84 12.52
N ASN A 707 11.28 -4.17 12.66
CA ASN A 707 12.37 -5.01 13.15
C ASN A 707 13.40 -5.28 12.04
N ASN A 708 14.42 -4.42 11.98
CA ASN A 708 15.53 -4.54 11.04
C ASN A 708 16.77 -5.09 11.77
N LYS A 709 17.00 -6.41 11.70
CA LYS A 709 18.20 -7.08 12.23
C LYS A 709 19.43 -6.80 11.35
N HIS A 710 19.27 -6.81 10.03
CA HIS A 710 20.28 -6.54 9.00
C HIS A 710 20.16 -5.14 8.44
N ARG A 711 20.44 -4.12 9.26
CA ARG A 711 20.42 -2.73 8.81
C ARG A 711 21.65 -2.42 7.96
N SER A 712 21.43 -1.78 6.82
CA SER A 712 22.50 -1.25 5.98
C SER A 712 22.01 -0.05 5.18
N ASP A 713 22.50 1.14 5.52
CA ASP A 713 22.18 2.38 4.81
C ASP A 713 22.49 2.31 3.29
N ILE A 714 23.37 1.39 2.86
CA ILE A 714 23.65 1.15 1.43
C ILE A 714 22.39 0.76 0.65
N PHE A 715 21.44 0.08 1.27
CA PHE A 715 20.20 -0.37 0.63
C PHE A 715 19.00 0.53 0.96
N GLY A 716 19.24 1.73 1.49
CA GLY A 716 18.19 2.64 1.92
C GLY A 716 17.71 2.42 3.35
N ARG A 717 16.96 3.41 3.85
CA ARG A 717 16.41 3.46 5.21
C ARG A 717 14.90 3.21 5.20
N PHE A 718 14.49 2.04 4.76
CA PHE A 718 13.09 1.58 4.75
C PHE A 718 13.00 0.13 5.25
N ALA A 719 11.81 -0.39 5.58
CA ALA A 719 11.66 -1.73 6.15
C ALA A 719 12.27 -2.86 5.29
N ALA A 720 12.11 -2.80 3.96
CA ALA A 720 12.65 -3.78 3.03
C ALA A 720 14.20 -3.84 2.99
N THR A 721 14.91 -2.90 3.62
CA THR A 721 16.37 -2.95 3.76
C THR A 721 16.83 -4.25 4.45
N GLU A 722 16.03 -4.78 5.38
CA GLU A 722 16.26 -6.06 6.04
C GLU A 722 16.49 -7.20 5.04
N TRP A 723 15.68 -7.22 3.98
CA TRP A 723 15.64 -8.29 3.00
C TRP A 723 16.69 -8.12 1.91
N TYR A 724 16.88 -6.88 1.42
CA TYR A 724 17.96 -6.57 0.48
C TYR A 724 19.33 -6.81 1.11
N ALA A 725 19.51 -6.43 2.38
CA ALA A 725 20.76 -6.64 3.10
C ALA A 725 21.04 -8.11 3.40
N ALA A 726 20.01 -8.91 3.65
CA ALA A 726 20.13 -10.36 3.77
C ALA A 726 20.40 -11.04 2.41
N GLY A 727 19.96 -10.43 1.31
CA GLY A 727 20.07 -10.97 -0.05
C GLY A 727 18.94 -11.94 -0.41
N LEU A 728 17.71 -11.70 0.11
CA LEU A 728 16.54 -12.52 -0.20
C LEU A 728 16.09 -12.40 -1.67
N ASN A 729 16.36 -11.27 -2.30
CA ASN A 729 16.01 -11.01 -3.70
C ASN A 729 16.95 -11.69 -4.71
N ASP A 730 18.05 -12.30 -4.25
CA ASP A 730 19.09 -12.93 -5.09
C ASP A 730 19.48 -14.31 -4.53
N LEU A 731 18.50 -15.22 -4.49
CA LEU A 731 18.74 -16.58 -4.01
C LEU A 731 19.47 -17.42 -5.06
N LYS A 732 20.56 -18.05 -4.63
CA LYS A 732 21.35 -18.97 -5.45
C LYS A 732 20.91 -20.40 -5.15
N LEU A 733 20.21 -21.02 -6.09
CA LEU A 733 19.74 -22.40 -5.97
C LEU A 733 20.84 -23.39 -6.39
N GLN A 734 21.16 -24.35 -5.52
CA GLN A 734 22.04 -25.46 -5.81
C GLN A 734 21.34 -26.79 -5.51
N THR A 735 21.30 -27.69 -6.50
CA THR A 735 20.80 -29.05 -6.26
C THR A 735 21.86 -29.89 -5.55
N GLU A 736 21.48 -30.49 -4.44
CA GLU A 736 22.32 -31.44 -3.70
C GLU A 736 22.13 -32.85 -4.27
N SER A 737 20.88 -33.28 -4.44
CA SER A 737 20.60 -34.59 -5.04
C SER A 737 19.23 -34.65 -5.71
N PHE A 738 19.15 -35.53 -6.71
CA PHE A 738 17.93 -35.91 -7.39
C PHE A 738 17.87 -37.45 -7.43
N SER A 739 16.83 -38.03 -6.85
CA SER A 739 16.60 -39.47 -6.87
C SER A 739 15.13 -39.76 -7.15
N TYR A 740 14.84 -40.94 -7.67
CA TYR A 740 13.46 -41.35 -7.95
C TYR A 740 13.29 -42.86 -7.70
N LYS A 741 12.04 -43.26 -7.49
CA LYS A 741 11.61 -44.65 -7.35
C LYS A 741 10.32 -44.85 -8.14
N VAL A 742 10.37 -45.71 -9.16
CA VAL A 742 9.17 -46.25 -9.78
C VAL A 742 8.62 -47.29 -8.82
N VAL A 743 7.49 -46.99 -8.18
CA VAL A 743 6.90 -47.86 -7.15
C VAL A 743 6.23 -49.06 -7.82
N ASP A 744 5.47 -48.78 -8.87
CA ASP A 744 4.82 -49.74 -9.77
C ASP A 744 4.53 -49.05 -11.12
N ASP A 745 3.72 -49.67 -11.98
CA ASP A 745 3.34 -49.12 -13.28
C ASP A 745 2.31 -47.98 -13.22
N GLN A 746 1.90 -47.56 -12.01
CA GLN A 746 0.89 -46.53 -11.76
C GLN A 746 1.43 -45.39 -10.88
N ASN A 747 2.55 -45.57 -10.19
CA ASN A 747 3.05 -44.65 -9.17
C ASN A 747 4.56 -44.41 -9.28
N VAL A 748 4.96 -43.14 -9.25
CA VAL A 748 6.36 -42.71 -9.22
C VAL A 748 6.58 -41.74 -8.05
N GLU A 749 7.66 -41.96 -7.31
CA GLU A 749 8.15 -41.05 -6.27
C GLU A 749 9.47 -40.40 -6.71
N ILE A 750 9.62 -39.10 -6.50
CA ILE A 750 10.86 -38.35 -6.78
C ILE A 750 11.23 -37.59 -5.51
N ILE A 751 12.51 -37.65 -5.13
CA ILE A 751 13.05 -36.95 -3.97
C ILE A 751 14.15 -36.01 -4.44
N ILE A 752 14.00 -34.73 -4.12
CA ILE A 752 14.95 -33.68 -4.47
C ILE A 752 15.39 -32.94 -3.21
N TYR A 753 16.70 -32.81 -3.06
CA TYR A 753 17.31 -31.95 -2.05
C TYR A 753 18.00 -30.80 -2.76
N ASN A 754 17.66 -29.57 -2.37
CA ASN A 754 18.35 -28.39 -2.86
C ASN A 754 18.56 -27.36 -1.74
N ILE A 755 19.55 -26.49 -1.95
CA ILE A 755 19.94 -25.42 -1.05
C ILE A 755 19.71 -24.11 -1.78
N ALA A 756 18.90 -23.22 -1.20
CA ALA A 756 18.73 -21.86 -1.68
C ALA A 756 19.55 -20.92 -0.77
N THR A 757 20.75 -20.56 -1.23
CA THR A 757 21.67 -19.70 -0.47
C THR A 757 21.31 -18.23 -0.67
N LEU A 758 21.29 -17.46 0.42
CA LEU A 758 21.09 -16.01 0.39
C LEU A 758 22.20 -15.32 -0.43
N GLY A 759 21.91 -14.17 -1.04
CA GLY A 759 22.91 -13.42 -1.82
C GLY A 759 24.18 -13.03 -1.03
N THR A 760 24.10 -13.01 0.31
CA THR A 760 25.25 -12.76 1.21
C THR A 760 26.13 -13.98 1.48
N ASP A 761 25.72 -15.18 1.06
CA ASP A 761 26.38 -16.47 1.33
C ASP A 761 26.51 -16.82 2.84
N ARG A 762 25.79 -16.11 3.74
CA ARG A 762 25.81 -16.32 5.21
C ARG A 762 24.63 -17.11 5.76
N GLY A 763 23.59 -17.29 4.96
CA GLY A 763 22.39 -18.04 5.29
C GLY A 763 21.88 -18.80 4.08
N ALA A 764 21.09 -19.85 4.31
CA ALA A 764 20.45 -20.64 3.27
C ALA A 764 19.15 -21.28 3.76
N PHE A 765 18.30 -21.69 2.82
CA PHE A 765 17.16 -22.57 3.07
C PHE A 765 17.46 -23.95 2.47
N LEU A 766 17.43 -24.99 3.31
CA LEU A 766 17.49 -26.37 2.87
C LEU A 766 16.07 -26.80 2.49
N ASN A 767 15.88 -27.23 1.25
CA ASN A 767 14.59 -27.60 0.74
C ASN A 767 14.56 -29.09 0.42
N HIS A 768 13.59 -29.78 1.00
CA HIS A 768 13.36 -31.20 0.73
C HIS A 768 12.03 -31.34 0.02
N TYR A 769 12.06 -31.79 -1.23
CA TYR A 769 10.86 -32.06 -2.01
C TYR A 769 10.67 -33.55 -2.18
N ILE A 770 9.44 -34.03 -1.90
CA ILE A 770 9.01 -35.39 -2.23
C ILE A 770 7.78 -35.27 -3.14
N TYR A 771 7.96 -35.65 -4.40
CA TYR A 771 6.88 -35.71 -5.37
C TYR A 771 6.33 -37.14 -5.43
N ARG A 772 5.01 -37.29 -5.39
CA ARG A 772 4.32 -38.55 -5.68
C ARG A 772 3.34 -38.33 -6.81
N ILE A 773 3.52 -39.07 -7.89
CA ILE A 773 2.75 -38.92 -9.12
C ILE A 773 2.03 -40.23 -9.40
N THR A 774 0.72 -40.14 -9.64
CA THR A 774 -0.13 -41.29 -9.97
C THR A 774 -0.45 -41.33 -11.47
N GLY A 775 -0.94 -42.47 -11.95
CA GLY A 775 -1.41 -42.68 -13.32
C GLY A 775 -2.51 -41.71 -13.79
N THR A 776 -3.23 -41.07 -12.87
CA THR A 776 -4.23 -40.03 -13.18
C THR A 776 -3.63 -38.68 -13.55
N GLY A 777 -2.34 -38.48 -13.26
CA GLY A 777 -1.66 -37.18 -13.32
C GLY A 777 -1.78 -36.39 -12.03
N GLU A 778 -2.46 -36.87 -10.99
CA GLU A 778 -2.36 -36.22 -9.68
C GLU A 778 -0.92 -36.28 -9.16
N MET A 779 -0.39 -35.12 -8.77
CA MET A 779 0.94 -34.95 -8.20
C MET A 779 0.83 -34.33 -6.81
N THR A 780 1.26 -35.07 -5.79
CA THR A 780 1.45 -34.56 -4.44
C THR A 780 2.90 -34.13 -4.25
N ILE A 781 3.12 -32.95 -3.69
CA ILE A 781 4.43 -32.35 -3.43
C ILE A 781 4.52 -32.06 -1.94
N GLU A 782 5.27 -32.88 -1.20
CA GLU A 782 5.67 -32.55 0.16
C GLU A 782 6.91 -31.68 0.10
N HIS A 783 6.88 -30.52 0.74
CA HIS A 783 7.99 -29.58 0.76
C HIS A 783 8.30 -29.19 2.21
N SER A 784 9.55 -29.46 2.63
CA SER A 784 10.11 -28.95 3.87
C SER A 784 11.09 -27.82 3.56
N VAL A 785 10.84 -26.64 4.11
CA VAL A 785 11.75 -25.47 4.07
C VAL A 785 12.43 -25.36 5.42
N ILE A 786 13.76 -25.45 5.47
CA ILE A 786 14.53 -25.43 6.72
C ILE A 786 15.57 -24.30 6.65
N PRO A 787 15.37 -23.18 7.36
CA PRO A 787 16.35 -22.10 7.42
C PRO A 787 17.61 -22.55 8.17
N ASN A 788 18.77 -22.14 7.66
CA ASN A 788 20.08 -22.44 8.24
C ASN A 788 21.07 -21.28 8.07
N GLY A 789 21.75 -20.89 9.14
CA GLY A 789 22.71 -19.77 9.13
C GLY A 789 22.07 -18.42 9.49
N ASP A 790 22.65 -17.33 8.98
CA ASP A 790 22.23 -15.96 9.31
C ASP A 790 20.95 -15.56 8.55
N MET A 791 19.80 -15.67 9.22
CA MET A 791 18.47 -15.38 8.67
C MET A 791 17.98 -13.98 9.00
N PRO A 792 17.22 -13.32 8.11
CA PRO A 792 16.56 -12.04 8.41
C PRO A 792 15.61 -12.15 9.61
N ALA A 793 15.27 -11.02 10.23
CA ALA A 793 14.38 -10.98 11.40
C ALA A 793 13.00 -11.59 11.12
N TRP A 794 12.49 -11.37 9.91
CA TRP A 794 11.20 -11.84 9.40
C TRP A 794 11.25 -11.90 7.87
N LEU A 795 10.33 -12.65 7.28
CA LEU A 795 10.23 -12.90 5.84
C LEU A 795 8.99 -12.22 5.28
N PRO A 796 9.02 -11.70 4.04
CA PRO A 796 7.81 -11.16 3.44
C PRO A 796 6.80 -12.25 3.06
N ARG A 797 7.28 -13.48 2.80
CA ARG A 797 6.50 -14.70 2.57
C ARG A 797 7.37 -15.97 2.67
N VAL A 798 6.74 -17.12 2.72
CA VAL A 798 7.34 -18.45 2.49
C VAL A 798 6.38 -19.31 1.68
N GLY A 799 6.85 -19.84 0.56
CA GLY A 799 6.07 -20.71 -0.32
C GLY A 799 6.86 -21.16 -1.53
N VAL A 800 6.17 -21.33 -2.65
CA VAL A 800 6.78 -21.63 -3.94
C VAL A 800 6.20 -20.77 -5.05
N ASP A 801 7.02 -20.38 -6.01
CA ASP A 801 6.58 -19.72 -7.23
C ASP A 801 6.62 -20.66 -8.44
N TRP A 802 5.72 -20.40 -9.38
CA TRP A 802 5.56 -21.11 -10.64
C TRP A 802 5.50 -20.08 -11.77
N ILE A 803 6.24 -20.35 -12.85
CA ILE A 803 6.11 -19.60 -14.10
C ILE A 803 5.24 -20.44 -15.02
N LEU A 804 3.95 -20.14 -15.04
CA LEU A 804 2.98 -20.81 -15.90
C LEU A 804 2.98 -20.20 -17.30
N SER A 805 2.39 -20.89 -18.28
CA SER A 805 2.17 -20.34 -19.62
C SER A 805 1.34 -19.05 -19.56
N ARG A 806 1.67 -18.05 -20.40
CA ARG A 806 0.94 -16.78 -20.52
C ARG A 806 -0.54 -16.97 -20.87
N THR A 807 -0.89 -18.12 -21.47
CA THR A 807 -2.27 -18.43 -21.87
C THR A 807 -3.20 -18.77 -20.70
N LEU A 808 -2.67 -19.09 -19.52
CA LEU A 808 -3.44 -19.44 -18.33
C LEU A 808 -3.95 -18.19 -17.59
N GLU A 809 -4.92 -17.53 -18.19
CA GLU A 809 -5.41 -16.23 -17.72
C GLU A 809 -6.62 -16.37 -16.78
N ASN A 810 -7.37 -17.48 -16.82
CA ASN A 810 -8.61 -17.66 -16.06
C ASN A 810 -8.33 -18.27 -14.68
N ILE A 811 -8.84 -17.62 -13.63
CA ILE A 811 -8.60 -17.98 -12.23
C ILE A 811 -9.94 -18.27 -11.54
N GLU A 812 -10.07 -19.44 -10.92
CA GLU A 812 -11.17 -19.79 -10.03
C GLU A 812 -10.59 -20.25 -8.69
N TRP A 813 -11.08 -19.77 -7.56
CA TRP A 813 -10.56 -20.20 -6.26
C TRP A 813 -11.66 -20.32 -5.22
N TYR A 814 -11.42 -21.16 -4.21
CA TYR A 814 -12.21 -21.23 -3.00
C TYR A 814 -11.41 -20.71 -1.80
N GLY A 815 -11.74 -19.52 -1.33
CA GLY A 815 -11.03 -18.81 -0.28
C GLY A 815 -11.65 -17.43 -0.03
N ARG A 816 -10.90 -16.48 0.51
CA ARG A 816 -11.41 -15.11 0.72
C ARG A 816 -11.40 -14.27 -0.55
N GLY A 817 -12.41 -13.44 -0.74
CA GLY A 817 -12.48 -12.55 -1.91
C GLY A 817 -13.79 -11.76 -2.06
N PRO A 818 -14.06 -11.22 -3.26
CA PRO A 818 -13.22 -11.32 -4.47
C PRO A 818 -12.01 -10.36 -4.47
N GLN A 819 -12.00 -9.35 -3.60
CA GLN A 819 -10.92 -8.35 -3.52
C GLN A 819 -9.65 -8.89 -2.84
N GLU A 820 -8.55 -8.15 -3.02
CA GLU A 820 -7.27 -8.41 -2.37
C GLU A 820 -7.34 -8.33 -0.84
N ASN A 821 -6.71 -9.31 -0.19
CA ASN A 821 -6.69 -9.43 1.26
C ASN A 821 -5.38 -10.07 1.76
N TYR A 822 -4.96 -9.68 2.97
CA TYR A 822 -3.71 -10.09 3.61
C TYR A 822 -3.95 -10.54 5.07
N PRO A 823 -3.04 -11.27 5.71
CA PRO A 823 -3.29 -11.89 7.03
C PRO A 823 -3.79 -10.96 8.14
N ASP A 824 -3.34 -9.71 8.17
CA ASP A 824 -3.75 -8.64 9.09
C ASP A 824 -4.83 -7.71 8.52
N ARG A 825 -5.36 -8.05 7.34
CA ARG A 825 -6.41 -7.32 6.59
C ARG A 825 -7.27 -8.31 5.80
N LYS A 826 -7.95 -9.23 6.49
CA LYS A 826 -8.73 -10.32 5.84
C LYS A 826 -10.16 -10.55 6.35
N SER A 827 -10.57 -9.99 7.48
CA SER A 827 -11.93 -10.23 7.99
C SER A 827 -13.00 -9.52 7.15
N GLY A 828 -12.63 -8.48 6.40
CA GLY A 828 -13.49 -7.73 5.49
C GLY A 828 -13.91 -8.47 4.21
N TYR A 829 -13.47 -9.70 4.02
CA TYR A 829 -13.65 -10.46 2.77
C TYR A 829 -14.26 -11.82 3.10
N LYS A 830 -15.40 -12.12 2.45
CA LYS A 830 -16.16 -13.36 2.65
C LYS A 830 -15.40 -14.56 2.09
N THR A 831 -15.66 -15.74 2.65
CA THR A 831 -15.17 -16.98 2.06
C THR A 831 -16.15 -17.44 0.99
N GLY A 832 -15.66 -17.82 -0.18
CA GLY A 832 -16.52 -18.26 -1.27
C GLY A 832 -15.75 -18.75 -2.49
N ILE A 833 -16.49 -19.21 -3.49
CA ILE A 833 -15.93 -19.60 -4.78
C ILE A 833 -16.02 -18.39 -5.72
N TYR A 834 -14.86 -17.87 -6.11
CA TYR A 834 -14.74 -16.68 -6.94
C TYR A 834 -14.07 -17.00 -8.28
N ARG A 835 -14.34 -16.16 -9.28
CA ARG A 835 -13.75 -16.23 -10.62
C ARG A 835 -13.23 -14.87 -11.04
N SER A 836 -12.07 -14.84 -11.67
CA SER A 836 -11.46 -13.65 -12.27
C SER A 836 -10.53 -14.04 -13.42
N THR A 837 -9.88 -13.06 -14.02
CA THR A 837 -8.66 -13.26 -14.79
C THR A 837 -7.44 -12.74 -14.02
N ALA A 838 -6.23 -13.17 -14.38
CA ALA A 838 -4.99 -12.63 -13.80
C ALA A 838 -4.92 -11.10 -13.97
N SER A 839 -5.27 -10.59 -15.16
CA SER A 839 -5.38 -9.16 -15.45
C SER A 839 -6.50 -8.47 -14.66
N GLY A 840 -7.60 -9.18 -14.38
CA GLY A 840 -8.71 -8.67 -13.56
C GLY A 840 -8.40 -8.62 -12.06
N MET A 841 -7.34 -9.30 -11.61
CA MET A 841 -6.82 -9.24 -10.24
C MET A 841 -5.77 -8.13 -10.05
N TYR A 842 -5.49 -7.33 -11.08
CA TYR A 842 -4.53 -6.23 -11.00
C TYR A 842 -5.03 -5.07 -10.15
N GLU A 843 -4.27 -4.71 -9.12
CA GLU A 843 -4.51 -3.52 -8.29
C GLU A 843 -3.49 -2.43 -8.67
N PRO A 844 -3.93 -1.30 -9.29
CA PRO A 844 -3.05 -0.30 -9.87
C PRO A 844 -2.53 0.71 -8.83
N TYR A 845 -1.82 0.22 -7.83
CA TYR A 845 -1.14 1.07 -6.85
C TYR A 845 -0.17 2.06 -7.52
N LEU A 846 -0.06 3.28 -6.96
CA LEU A 846 0.71 4.37 -7.59
C LEU A 846 2.19 4.01 -7.80
N ILE A 847 2.78 3.38 -6.79
CA ILE A 847 4.08 2.70 -6.88
C ILE A 847 3.76 1.20 -7.04
N PRO A 848 4.19 0.56 -8.15
CA PRO A 848 4.08 -0.88 -8.31
C PRO A 848 4.72 -1.65 -7.15
N GLN A 849 4.07 -2.74 -6.76
CA GLN A 849 4.41 -3.54 -5.58
C GLN A 849 3.78 -4.94 -5.71
N ASP A 850 3.96 -5.82 -4.72
CA ASP A 850 3.18 -7.05 -4.64
C ASP A 850 1.68 -6.72 -4.43
N TYR A 851 0.82 -7.39 -5.18
CA TYR A 851 -0.62 -7.19 -5.15
C TYR A 851 -1.37 -8.50 -5.35
N GLY A 852 -2.70 -8.45 -5.26
CA GLY A 852 -3.58 -9.52 -5.68
C GLY A 852 -3.62 -10.72 -4.75
N LEU A 853 -3.03 -10.65 -3.55
CA LEU A 853 -3.08 -11.75 -2.59
C LEU A 853 -4.53 -12.12 -2.22
N ARG A 854 -4.80 -13.42 -2.16
CA ARG A 854 -6.01 -14.02 -1.59
C ARG A 854 -5.59 -14.95 -0.48
N THR A 855 -6.25 -14.87 0.67
CA THR A 855 -5.92 -15.68 1.86
C THR A 855 -6.95 -16.78 2.13
N ASP A 856 -6.58 -17.69 3.03
CA ASP A 856 -7.42 -18.76 3.55
C ASP A 856 -8.00 -19.68 2.45
N ASN A 857 -7.20 -19.98 1.42
CA ASN A 857 -7.66 -20.76 0.25
C ASN A 857 -7.61 -22.26 0.50
N ARG A 858 -8.62 -22.97 0.00
CA ARG A 858 -8.71 -24.43 -0.04
C ARG A 858 -8.15 -24.98 -1.35
N TRP A 859 -8.48 -24.32 -2.46
CA TRP A 859 -7.98 -24.66 -3.78
C TRP A 859 -8.01 -23.45 -4.73
N VAL A 860 -7.16 -23.47 -5.76
CA VAL A 860 -7.16 -22.53 -6.89
C VAL A 860 -7.00 -23.29 -8.20
N ARG A 861 -7.74 -22.89 -9.22
CA ARG A 861 -7.69 -23.40 -10.60
C ARG A 861 -7.22 -22.29 -11.51
N ILE A 862 -6.29 -22.63 -12.39
CA ILE A 862 -5.69 -21.70 -13.35
C ILE A 862 -5.77 -22.38 -14.71
N THR A 863 -6.58 -21.84 -15.61
CA THR A 863 -6.88 -22.45 -16.91
C THR A 863 -6.73 -21.47 -18.06
N ASP A 864 -6.55 -22.01 -19.26
CA ASP A 864 -6.72 -21.24 -20.49
C ASP A 864 -8.21 -21.01 -20.82
N ASN A 865 -8.49 -20.44 -21.98
CA ASN A 865 -9.85 -20.18 -22.47
C ASN A 865 -10.58 -21.44 -22.94
N GLU A 866 -9.88 -22.56 -23.13
CA GLU A 866 -10.47 -23.85 -23.48
C GLU A 866 -10.77 -24.72 -22.24
N GLY A 867 -10.37 -24.25 -21.04
CA GLY A 867 -10.58 -24.94 -19.77
C GLY A 867 -9.42 -25.85 -19.36
N THR A 868 -8.36 -25.95 -20.17
CA THR A 868 -7.18 -26.76 -19.86
C THR A 868 -6.25 -26.01 -18.89
N GLY A 869 -5.75 -26.69 -17.87
CA GLY A 869 -4.90 -26.04 -16.86
C GLY A 869 -4.56 -26.92 -15.65
N LEU A 870 -4.43 -26.29 -14.48
CA LEU A 870 -4.07 -26.96 -13.22
C LEU A 870 -4.99 -26.52 -12.07
N GLU A 871 -5.34 -27.48 -11.21
CA GLU A 871 -5.88 -27.22 -9.87
C GLU A 871 -4.76 -27.43 -8.84
N PHE A 872 -4.64 -26.50 -7.90
CA PHE A 872 -3.73 -26.56 -6.77
C PHE A 872 -4.53 -26.60 -5.47
N ARG A 873 -4.15 -27.49 -4.54
CA ARG A 873 -4.70 -27.58 -3.19
C ARG A 873 -3.58 -27.63 -2.15
N GLY A 874 -3.83 -27.09 -0.97
CA GLY A 874 -2.98 -27.31 0.19
C GLY A 874 -3.57 -28.34 1.16
N ASN A 875 -2.72 -29.01 1.94
CA ASN A 875 -3.17 -29.82 3.08
C ASN A 875 -3.77 -28.98 4.22
N ARG A 876 -3.52 -27.68 4.19
CA ARG A 876 -4.12 -26.64 5.02
C ARG A 876 -4.33 -25.39 4.14
N HIS A 877 -4.97 -24.37 4.71
CA HIS A 877 -5.15 -23.10 4.01
C HIS A 877 -3.81 -22.52 3.55
N PHE A 878 -3.83 -21.92 2.36
CA PHE A 878 -2.68 -21.24 1.75
C PHE A 878 -3.11 -19.87 1.21
N ASN A 879 -2.13 -19.04 0.86
CA ASN A 879 -2.36 -17.78 0.16
C ASN A 879 -1.86 -17.88 -1.28
N PHE A 880 -2.42 -17.10 -2.19
CA PHE A 880 -1.90 -17.02 -3.55
C PHE A 880 -2.06 -15.63 -4.15
N ASN A 881 -1.19 -15.30 -5.09
CA ASN A 881 -1.40 -14.25 -6.08
C ASN A 881 -0.83 -14.69 -7.44
N ILE A 882 -1.29 -14.05 -8.50
CA ILE A 882 -0.85 -14.32 -9.86
C ILE A 882 -0.70 -13.02 -10.64
N HIS A 883 0.37 -12.90 -11.42
CA HIS A 883 0.72 -11.66 -12.10
C HIS A 883 1.21 -11.91 -13.53
N PRO A 884 0.92 -10.99 -14.46
CA PRO A 884 1.53 -10.98 -15.79
C PRO A 884 2.96 -10.49 -15.88
N TYR A 885 3.58 -10.24 -14.74
CA TYR A 885 4.86 -9.58 -14.59
C TYR A 885 5.81 -10.51 -13.83
N SER A 886 7.10 -10.40 -14.08
CA SER A 886 8.07 -11.02 -13.19
C SER A 886 8.08 -10.29 -11.85
N THR A 887 8.38 -11.00 -10.75
CA THR A 887 8.55 -10.38 -9.42
C THR A 887 9.63 -9.30 -9.44
N ASP A 888 10.66 -9.48 -10.27
CA ASP A 888 11.75 -8.51 -10.46
C ASP A 888 11.27 -7.21 -11.14
N ASN A 889 10.45 -7.31 -12.21
CA ASN A 889 9.87 -6.11 -12.84
C ASN A 889 8.93 -5.36 -11.86
N LEU A 890 8.12 -6.07 -11.08
CA LEU A 890 7.29 -5.45 -10.04
C LEU A 890 8.13 -4.72 -8.98
N ALA A 891 9.25 -5.31 -8.55
CA ALA A 891 10.12 -4.71 -7.54
C ALA A 891 10.95 -3.52 -8.06
N LYS A 892 11.16 -3.41 -9.38
CA LYS A 892 12.01 -2.40 -10.03
C LYS A 892 11.23 -1.20 -10.57
N ALA A 893 9.95 -1.35 -10.87
CA ALA A 893 9.12 -0.29 -11.41
C ALA A 893 8.72 0.71 -10.31
N LEU A 894 8.92 2.01 -10.55
CA LEU A 894 8.43 3.09 -9.68
C LEU A 894 7.08 3.65 -10.13
N TYR A 895 6.74 3.43 -11.41
CA TYR A 895 5.48 3.88 -12.01
C TYR A 895 4.80 2.74 -12.77
N THR A 896 3.47 2.73 -12.79
CA THR A 896 2.68 1.66 -13.42
C THR A 896 2.96 1.48 -14.92
N TYR A 897 3.32 2.54 -15.64
CA TYR A 897 3.69 2.46 -17.06
C TYR A 897 5.06 1.80 -17.32
N GLN A 898 5.83 1.50 -16.27
CA GLN A 898 7.10 0.77 -16.34
C GLN A 898 6.94 -0.75 -16.21
N LEU A 899 5.71 -1.22 -15.97
CA LEU A 899 5.43 -2.65 -15.90
C LEU A 899 5.43 -3.27 -17.30
N GLN A 900 6.13 -4.39 -17.45
CA GLN A 900 6.35 -5.06 -18.72
C GLN A 900 5.85 -6.50 -18.67
N LEU A 901 4.92 -6.83 -19.57
CA LEU A 901 4.48 -8.21 -19.74
C LEU A 901 5.65 -9.09 -20.18
N PHE A 902 5.78 -10.28 -19.61
CA PHE A 902 6.77 -11.28 -20.03
C PHE A 902 6.09 -12.55 -20.56
N ASP A 903 6.87 -13.48 -21.13
CA ASP A 903 6.37 -14.74 -21.67
C ASP A 903 6.08 -15.79 -20.57
N GLY A 904 5.14 -15.46 -19.69
CA GLY A 904 4.68 -16.33 -18.61
C GLY A 904 3.72 -15.64 -17.64
N MET A 905 3.18 -16.40 -16.69
CA MET A 905 2.47 -15.94 -15.50
C MET A 905 3.28 -16.27 -14.26
N THR A 906 3.54 -15.29 -13.40
CA THR A 906 4.12 -15.54 -12.07
C THR A 906 2.98 -15.90 -11.11
N PHE A 907 2.84 -17.19 -10.79
CA PHE A 907 1.90 -17.69 -9.79
C PHE A 907 2.65 -18.04 -8.50
N ASN A 908 2.31 -17.38 -7.40
CA ASN A 908 2.87 -17.69 -6.09
C ASN A 908 1.86 -18.47 -5.27
N PHE A 909 2.31 -19.60 -4.72
CA PHE A 909 1.58 -20.43 -3.76
C PHE A 909 2.30 -20.31 -2.41
N ASP A 910 1.74 -19.52 -1.50
CA ASP A 910 2.35 -19.18 -0.23
C ASP A 910 1.81 -20.07 0.90
N TYR A 911 2.72 -20.66 1.68
CA TYR A 911 2.38 -21.37 2.91
C TYR A 911 2.03 -20.37 4.02
N ALA A 912 2.70 -19.23 4.00
CA ALA A 912 2.44 -18.06 4.82
C ALA A 912 2.96 -16.79 4.13
N THR A 913 2.28 -15.67 4.36
CA THR A 913 2.64 -14.34 3.87
C THR A 913 2.64 -13.40 5.07
N SER A 914 3.53 -12.42 5.14
CA SER A 914 3.45 -11.41 6.20
C SER A 914 2.28 -10.47 5.94
N GLY A 915 1.75 -9.87 7.01
CA GLY A 915 0.77 -8.79 6.93
C GLY A 915 1.28 -7.57 6.17
N VAL A 916 0.38 -6.62 5.89
CA VAL A 916 0.71 -5.38 5.18
C VAL A 916 1.13 -4.25 6.14
N GLY A 917 0.66 -4.29 7.39
CA GLY A 917 0.92 -3.24 8.38
C GLY A 917 0.48 -1.85 7.89
N CYS A 918 1.17 -0.81 8.36
CA CYS A 918 1.02 0.56 7.91
C CYS A 918 2.36 1.31 8.01
N THR A 919 2.41 2.58 7.56
CA THR A 919 3.69 3.31 7.50
C THR A 919 4.24 3.71 8.87
N ALA A 920 3.38 4.27 9.74
CA ALA A 920 3.80 4.70 11.07
C ALA A 920 4.02 3.51 12.04
N VAL A 921 3.25 2.43 11.86
CA VAL A 921 3.31 1.22 12.69
C VAL A 921 3.43 0.00 11.78
N SER A 922 4.63 -0.58 11.75
CA SER A 922 4.96 -1.76 10.94
C SER A 922 4.09 -2.98 11.31
N VAL A 923 4.23 -4.05 10.52
CA VAL A 923 3.51 -5.32 10.69
C VAL A 923 3.69 -5.84 12.11
N PHE A 924 2.58 -6.08 12.83
CA PHE A 924 2.65 -6.62 14.19
C PHE A 924 3.32 -8.00 14.20
N PRO A 925 4.04 -8.37 15.28
CA PRO A 925 4.78 -9.63 15.34
C PRO A 925 3.95 -10.88 15.05
N GLU A 926 2.67 -10.90 15.43
CA GLU A 926 1.75 -12.04 15.17
C GLU A 926 1.40 -12.23 13.69
N TYR A 927 1.60 -11.20 12.86
CA TYR A 927 1.38 -11.23 11.42
C TYR A 927 2.70 -11.28 10.63
N GLN A 928 3.85 -11.43 11.30
CA GLN A 928 5.15 -11.62 10.65
C GLN A 928 5.43 -13.10 10.39
N VAL A 929 5.90 -13.42 9.19
CA VAL A 929 6.38 -14.75 8.85
C VAL A 929 7.81 -14.90 9.36
N MET A 930 8.01 -15.77 10.34
CA MET A 930 9.34 -15.99 10.92
C MET A 930 10.17 -16.97 10.08
N PRO A 931 11.51 -16.83 10.03
CA PRO A 931 12.40 -17.81 9.42
C PRO A 931 12.49 -19.07 10.29
N GLN A 932 11.49 -19.94 10.19
CA GLN A 932 11.40 -21.22 10.89
C GLN A 932 11.17 -22.37 9.89
N ARG A 933 11.12 -23.62 10.38
CA ARG A 933 10.79 -24.77 9.54
C ARG A 933 9.33 -24.71 9.08
N TYR A 934 9.11 -24.89 7.78
CA TYR A 934 7.77 -25.05 7.20
C TYR A 934 7.68 -26.40 6.50
N ASP A 935 6.70 -27.21 6.90
CA ASP A 935 6.31 -28.42 6.18
C ASP A 935 4.94 -28.18 5.55
N PHE A 936 4.82 -28.44 4.25
CA PHE A 936 3.59 -28.20 3.50
C PHE A 936 3.40 -29.27 2.43
N ILE A 937 2.15 -29.63 2.16
CA ILE A 937 1.81 -30.58 1.10
C ILE A 937 0.92 -29.87 0.08
N ILE A 938 1.38 -29.82 -1.16
CA ILE A 938 0.64 -29.28 -2.30
C ILE A 938 0.12 -30.46 -3.12
N THR A 939 -1.16 -30.45 -3.48
CA THR A 939 -1.71 -31.39 -4.48
C THR A 939 -2.00 -30.63 -5.76
N VAL A 940 -1.44 -31.10 -6.87
CA VAL A 940 -1.59 -30.53 -8.21
C VAL A 940 -2.31 -31.53 -9.09
N ARG A 941 -3.36 -31.10 -9.78
CA ARG A 941 -4.16 -31.94 -10.69
C ARG A 941 -4.32 -31.28 -12.06
N PRO A 942 -4.07 -32.00 -13.17
CA PRO A 942 -4.46 -31.55 -14.50
C PRO A 942 -5.96 -31.30 -14.61
N ILE A 943 -6.35 -30.15 -15.16
CA ILE A 943 -7.71 -29.82 -15.60
C ILE A 943 -7.73 -29.91 -17.13
N ARG A 944 -8.78 -30.54 -17.68
CA ARG A 944 -8.85 -30.94 -19.09
C ARG A 944 -10.01 -30.27 -19.78
#